data_AF-A0A0N0V5W9-F1
#
_entry.id   AF-A0A0N0V5W9-F1
#
_cell.length_a   1.000
_cell.length_b   1.000
_cell.length_c   1.000
_cell.angle_alpha   90.00
_cell.angle_beta   90.00
_cell.angle_gamma   90.00
#
_symmetry.space_group_name_H-M   'P 1'
#
loop_
_entity.id
_entity.type
_entity.pdbx_description
1 polymer ?
#
loop_
_entity_poly.entity_id
_entity_poly.type
_entity_poly.pdbx_seq_one_letter_code
_entity_poly.pdbx_strand_id
1 'polypeptide(L)'
;MDLVTSATSTQSTSFLGKVVEICIVTSDCKKTILELEKLGIGPFRIFEFNANTVSDRYFRGQPAEFELMVAFADTGDMVWEIMQPVSGPSIMQEFLDRGGQGIHHVAFDCNHVPQQKRKEEFKKRGFEVLQSGVWHGGKGTCEFVFYDTEGAIGTCFESYTFSDDWEPDEAPVIIIMGAYTYKPVSKSEIRLVTFKTSGSDGQQLEASIKNVTLDPEHPTTYTALSYCWGNAVERVEVPCDGEMLSITISLHEALVEITKSRQNEPLWIDQICINQEDMVEKSEQVSKMNVIYDKAETVVAWLGPAVHNTELGIDFVKRVGDVALPTATDMFRWDNYGETHEETKLERTEALTTEQSGELGIPFDDAESWTAFADFFDRPWYQRMWTVQEIIQARKALVLCGPHSLPWEHVSAAARWYCYKAGAIREDYPREVDGARLMTQMTTIAWRMKLGSEYYPDLFDRDARPTCRWGLRDLLENLRPRLATDPRDKVFALLGISDVDREFWNDKGMAVDYSKSLVDVFTEATDEIIKNDEAEWPSWVPDWRLDTGTGCAWGIGAPLKTEGNDNPNGSHVYIPTTEPRSLAVKGKVIGRVMYKNQYRHFGEIFQDNHLWEVYNACMERLSAYPTGEDVETAFGLTLIGGLPFPVGLQKKETSLETYAAKYMQFYDNTQMPMGTPEEKAKREEALAETYKVGLDMSWLQEVLAAYCERRFIVTDSGHMGLAHHEVLEGDVIAVVMGLKWPCVLRPKSERHDDGYEFVGDAYCHGVMNGEAMEDMISGSDKGQVFTLK
;
A
#
# COMPACT_ATOMS: atom_id res chain seq x y z
N MET A 1 24.10 -56.00 -13.71
CA MET A 1 25.16 -55.17 -14.33
C MET A 1 26.38 -55.30 -13.45
N ASP A 2 27.49 -55.70 -14.03
CA ASP A 2 28.76 -55.92 -13.35
C ASP A 2 29.48 -54.60 -13.12
N LEU A 3 29.96 -54.35 -11.89
CA LEU A 3 30.97 -53.32 -11.61
C LEU A 3 31.75 -53.60 -10.32
N VAL A 4 32.18 -54.87 -10.13
CA VAL A 4 33.14 -55.22 -9.08
C VAL A 4 34.57 -55.07 -9.63
N THR A 5 35.03 -53.82 -9.77
CA THR A 5 36.44 -53.52 -10.02
C THR A 5 37.21 -53.54 -8.71
N SER A 6 37.80 -54.68 -8.36
CA SER A 6 38.63 -54.83 -7.16
C SER A 6 39.93 -54.03 -7.29
N ALA A 7 39.92 -52.80 -6.78
CA ALA A 7 41.13 -51.98 -6.67
C ALA A 7 42.07 -52.59 -5.63
N THR A 8 43.14 -53.27 -6.08
CA THR A 8 44.16 -53.85 -5.20
C THR A 8 45.09 -52.78 -4.63
N SER A 9 44.59 -51.98 -3.70
CA SER A 9 45.42 -51.18 -2.79
C SER A 9 45.90 -52.07 -1.65
N THR A 10 47.22 -52.14 -1.44
CA THR A 10 47.82 -52.86 -0.31
C THR A 10 47.95 -51.98 0.95
N GLN A 11 47.16 -50.92 1.07
CA GLN A 11 47.05 -50.13 2.30
C GLN A 11 45.99 -50.74 3.22
N SER A 12 46.35 -50.94 4.49
CA SER A 12 45.45 -51.47 5.52
C SER A 12 44.29 -50.50 5.77
N THR A 13 43.05 -50.97 5.61
CA THR A 13 41.81 -50.21 5.86
C THR A 13 41.50 -50.10 7.37
N SER A 14 42.50 -49.76 8.17
CA SER A 14 42.52 -49.91 9.63
C SER A 14 42.88 -48.63 10.40
N PHE A 15 42.59 -47.45 9.81
CA PHE A 15 42.73 -46.17 10.51
C PHE A 15 41.37 -45.60 10.90
N LEU A 16 40.50 -45.32 9.93
CA LEU A 16 39.21 -44.64 10.16
C LEU A 16 38.21 -45.46 11.00
N GLY A 17 38.16 -46.79 10.84
CA GLY A 17 37.28 -47.64 11.64
C GLY A 17 35.80 -47.48 11.27
N LYS A 18 34.90 -47.36 12.26
CA LYS A 18 33.46 -47.12 12.01
C LYS A 18 33.18 -45.64 11.75
N VAL A 19 32.16 -45.38 10.92
CA VAL A 19 31.36 -44.15 11.02
C VAL A 19 30.57 -44.20 12.32
N VAL A 20 30.54 -43.09 13.05
CA VAL A 20 29.79 -42.95 14.31
C VAL A 20 28.80 -41.78 14.30
N GLU A 21 28.92 -40.84 13.36
CA GLU A 21 28.03 -39.69 13.27
C GLU A 21 27.89 -39.18 11.83
N ILE A 22 26.71 -38.62 11.52
CA ILE A 22 26.44 -37.87 10.29
C ILE A 22 25.79 -36.54 10.68
N CYS A 23 26.39 -35.42 10.25
CA CYS A 23 25.88 -34.08 10.54
C CYS A 23 25.23 -33.41 9.34
N ILE A 24 24.06 -32.80 9.58
CA ILE A 24 23.39 -31.88 8.67
C ILE A 24 23.66 -30.44 9.13
N VAL A 25 24.31 -29.64 8.28
CA VAL A 25 24.43 -28.19 8.50
C VAL A 25 23.23 -27.48 7.89
N THR A 26 22.67 -26.53 8.65
CA THR A 26 21.39 -25.88 8.33
C THR A 26 21.32 -24.44 8.86
N SER A 27 20.50 -23.60 8.23
CA SER A 27 20.16 -22.25 8.71
C SER A 27 19.01 -22.25 9.74
N ASP A 28 18.29 -23.37 9.88
CA ASP A 28 17.18 -23.53 10.82
C ASP A 28 17.18 -24.96 11.40
N CYS A 29 17.78 -25.10 12.58
CA CYS A 29 17.87 -26.37 13.29
C CYS A 29 16.49 -26.87 13.73
N LYS A 30 15.58 -26.00 14.18
CA LYS A 30 14.25 -26.40 14.69
C LYS A 30 13.39 -27.01 13.59
N LYS A 31 13.36 -26.39 12.40
CA LYS A 31 12.71 -26.95 11.22
C LYS A 31 13.38 -28.24 10.76
N THR A 32 14.71 -28.31 10.83
CA THR A 32 15.46 -29.52 10.42
C THR A 32 15.16 -30.71 11.35
N ILE A 33 15.08 -30.49 12.67
CA ILE A 33 14.59 -31.48 13.65
C ILE A 33 13.16 -31.92 13.28
N LEU A 34 12.23 -30.98 13.10
CA LEU A 34 10.82 -31.31 12.79
C LEU A 34 10.66 -32.15 11.52
N GLU A 35 11.42 -31.90 10.46
CA GLU A 35 11.36 -32.73 9.24
C GLU A 35 12.04 -34.10 9.42
N LEU A 36 13.11 -34.20 10.22
CA LEU A 36 13.78 -35.48 10.52
C LEU A 36 12.95 -36.37 11.46
N GLU A 37 12.26 -35.79 12.43
CA GLU A 37 11.36 -36.52 13.33
C GLU A 37 10.13 -37.08 12.58
N LYS A 38 9.61 -36.37 11.56
CA LYS A 38 8.61 -36.92 10.63
C LYS A 38 9.12 -38.13 9.83
N LEU A 39 10.43 -38.22 9.59
CA LEU A 39 11.09 -39.37 8.95
C LEU A 39 11.47 -40.47 9.96
N GLY A 40 11.19 -40.28 11.25
CA GLY A 40 11.48 -41.24 12.32
C GLY A 40 12.90 -41.18 12.88
N ILE A 41 13.64 -40.09 12.62
CA ILE A 41 14.96 -39.83 13.20
C ILE A 41 14.77 -38.87 14.39
N GLY A 42 15.05 -39.33 15.60
CA GLY A 42 14.83 -38.58 16.84
C GLY A 42 14.62 -39.49 18.05
N PRO A 43 14.28 -38.94 19.24
CA PRO A 43 14.11 -37.51 19.51
C PRO A 43 15.44 -36.77 19.61
N PHE A 44 15.47 -35.51 19.16
CA PHE A 44 16.67 -34.69 19.27
C PHE A 44 16.82 -34.02 20.65
N ARG A 45 18.07 -33.80 21.08
CA ARG A 45 18.44 -32.94 22.22
C ARG A 45 19.29 -31.78 21.72
N ILE A 46 18.93 -30.55 22.09
CA ILE A 46 19.58 -29.32 21.62
C ILE A 46 20.55 -28.80 22.69
N PHE A 47 21.74 -28.40 22.26
CA PHE A 47 22.80 -27.81 23.07
C PHE A 47 23.31 -26.52 22.41
N GLU A 48 23.73 -25.55 23.22
CA GLU A 48 24.46 -24.37 22.74
C GLU A 48 25.97 -24.61 22.89
N PHE A 49 26.71 -24.49 21.80
CA PHE A 49 28.17 -24.51 21.79
C PHE A 49 28.66 -23.05 21.77
N ASN A 50 28.91 -22.48 22.93
CA ASN A 50 29.28 -21.08 23.13
C ASN A 50 30.47 -20.93 24.10
N ALA A 51 30.82 -19.72 24.50
CA ALA A 51 31.98 -19.44 25.36
C ALA A 51 31.93 -20.10 26.76
N ASN A 52 30.74 -20.51 27.23
CA ASN A 52 30.55 -21.14 28.53
C ASN A 52 30.61 -22.68 28.47
N THR A 53 30.28 -23.26 27.30
CA THR A 53 30.15 -24.71 27.10
C THR A 53 31.29 -25.32 26.29
N VAL A 54 32.04 -24.54 25.51
CA VAL A 54 33.14 -25.03 24.68
C VAL A 54 34.41 -24.20 24.89
N SER A 55 35.45 -24.83 25.45
CA SER A 55 36.79 -24.24 25.54
C SER A 55 37.64 -24.58 24.31
N ASP A 56 38.82 -23.96 24.21
CA ASP A 56 39.84 -24.30 23.21
C ASP A 56 39.31 -24.31 21.76
N ARG A 57 38.43 -23.35 21.46
CA ARG A 57 37.83 -23.13 20.13
C ARG A 57 38.88 -22.58 19.16
N TYR A 58 39.20 -23.35 18.11
CA TYR A 58 40.08 -22.95 17.02
C TYR A 58 39.37 -23.09 15.67
N PHE A 59 39.62 -22.13 14.77
CA PHE A 59 39.20 -22.14 13.36
C PHE A 59 40.38 -21.76 12.46
N ARG A 60 40.63 -22.54 11.42
CA ARG A 60 41.75 -22.46 10.47
C ARG A 60 43.12 -22.20 11.13
N GLY A 61 43.33 -22.84 12.29
CA GLY A 61 44.57 -22.77 13.07
C GLY A 61 44.74 -21.53 13.97
N GLN A 62 43.73 -20.66 14.09
CA GLN A 62 43.70 -19.52 15.01
C GLN A 62 42.61 -19.73 16.09
N PRO A 63 42.77 -19.17 17.30
CA PRO A 63 41.67 -19.11 18.27
C PRO A 63 40.48 -18.36 17.69
N ALA A 64 39.26 -18.84 17.95
CA ALA A 64 38.04 -18.28 17.38
C ALA A 64 36.84 -18.35 18.34
N GLU A 65 36.00 -17.32 18.32
CA GLU A 65 34.79 -17.24 19.13
C GLU A 65 33.56 -17.57 18.29
N PHE A 66 33.51 -18.80 17.76
CA PHE A 66 32.32 -19.32 17.07
C PHE A 66 31.26 -19.80 18.05
N GLU A 67 30.00 -19.57 17.72
CA GLU A 67 28.84 -20.05 18.47
C GLU A 67 27.93 -20.85 17.55
N LEU A 68 27.55 -22.05 17.98
CA LEU A 68 26.73 -22.99 17.21
C LEU A 68 25.56 -23.48 18.08
N MET A 69 24.40 -23.68 17.48
CA MET A 69 23.34 -24.52 18.05
C MET A 69 23.50 -25.91 17.46
N VAL A 70 23.67 -26.91 18.33
CA VAL A 70 23.96 -28.30 17.96
C VAL A 70 22.84 -29.19 18.49
N ALA A 71 22.34 -30.13 17.69
CA ALA A 71 21.31 -31.06 18.13
C ALA A 71 21.65 -32.51 17.78
N PHE A 72 21.56 -33.40 18.77
CA PHE A 72 21.92 -34.82 18.62
C PHE A 72 20.70 -35.74 18.78
N ALA A 73 20.59 -36.76 17.92
CA ALA A 73 19.69 -37.90 18.08
C ALA A 73 20.47 -39.23 17.96
N ASP A 74 20.40 -40.06 19.00
CA ASP A 74 21.04 -41.37 19.06
C ASP A 74 20.20 -42.43 18.35
N THR A 75 20.81 -43.17 17.41
CA THR A 75 20.18 -44.29 16.69
C THR A 75 20.89 -45.64 16.94
N GLY A 76 21.68 -45.74 18.01
CA GLY A 76 22.28 -46.96 18.53
C GLY A 76 23.76 -47.10 18.18
N ASP A 77 24.06 -47.47 16.94
CA ASP A 77 25.44 -47.62 16.44
C ASP A 77 25.96 -46.32 15.77
N MET A 78 25.12 -45.28 15.68
CA MET A 78 25.39 -44.00 15.00
C MET A 78 24.53 -42.86 15.58
N VAL A 79 25.09 -41.66 15.65
CA VAL A 79 24.41 -40.41 16.00
C VAL A 79 24.02 -39.62 14.73
N TRP A 80 22.87 -38.94 14.78
CA TRP A 80 22.53 -37.86 13.85
C TRP A 80 22.78 -36.53 14.54
N GLU A 81 23.63 -35.69 13.94
CA GLU A 81 23.86 -34.32 14.38
C GLU A 81 23.17 -33.34 13.43
N ILE A 82 22.72 -32.22 13.97
CA ILE A 82 22.33 -31.02 13.22
C ILE A 82 23.12 -29.84 13.79
N MET A 83 23.87 -29.12 12.95
CA MET A 83 24.53 -27.87 13.34
C MET A 83 23.96 -26.67 12.62
N GLN A 84 23.60 -25.64 13.40
CA GLN A 84 23.31 -24.30 12.90
C GLN A 84 24.36 -23.32 13.46
N PRO A 85 25.09 -22.57 12.62
CA PRO A 85 25.91 -21.46 13.09
C PRO A 85 25.02 -20.32 13.63
N VAL A 86 25.44 -19.73 14.75
CA VAL A 86 24.75 -18.64 15.43
C VAL A 86 25.58 -17.36 15.36
N SER A 87 26.88 -17.44 15.64
CA SER A 87 27.81 -16.31 15.54
C SER A 87 29.25 -16.76 15.28
N GLY A 88 30.10 -15.82 14.86
CA GLY A 88 31.54 -16.04 14.68
C GLY A 88 31.94 -16.92 13.48
N PRO A 89 33.25 -17.04 13.18
CA PRO A 89 33.75 -17.76 12.02
C PRO A 89 33.82 -19.27 12.26
N SER A 90 33.08 -20.04 11.46
CA SER A 90 33.06 -21.51 11.51
C SER A 90 32.97 -22.13 10.11
N ILE A 91 33.38 -23.40 9.97
CA ILE A 91 33.24 -24.15 8.70
C ILE A 91 31.77 -24.40 8.34
N MET A 92 30.88 -24.43 9.33
CA MET A 92 29.44 -24.53 9.14
C MET A 92 28.90 -23.25 8.46
N GLN A 93 29.37 -22.07 8.87
CA GLN A 93 29.06 -20.82 8.18
C GLN A 93 29.67 -20.80 6.77
N GLU A 94 30.93 -21.20 6.59
CA GLU A 94 31.55 -21.30 5.25
C GLU A 94 30.77 -22.25 4.31
N PHE A 95 30.09 -23.28 4.83
CA PHE A 95 29.23 -24.15 4.04
C PHE A 95 27.91 -23.47 3.62
N LEU A 96 27.21 -22.81 4.56
CA LEU A 96 26.01 -22.02 4.26
C LEU A 96 26.30 -20.90 3.25
N ASP A 97 27.40 -20.16 3.43
CA ASP A 97 27.83 -19.05 2.58
C ASP A 97 28.10 -19.48 1.12
N ARG A 98 28.49 -20.76 0.92
CA ARG A 98 28.69 -21.36 -0.40
C ARG A 98 27.39 -21.94 -1.00
N GLY A 99 26.24 -21.72 -0.37
CA GLY A 99 24.93 -22.25 -0.77
C GLY A 99 24.69 -23.70 -0.37
N GLY A 100 25.52 -24.26 0.53
CA GLY A 100 25.37 -25.63 1.03
C GLY A 100 24.39 -25.71 2.19
N GLN A 101 23.42 -26.63 2.12
CA GLN A 101 22.59 -27.06 3.24
C GLN A 101 22.31 -28.55 3.09
N GLY A 102 22.37 -29.32 4.18
CA GLY A 102 22.34 -30.78 4.14
C GLY A 102 23.56 -31.41 4.80
N ILE A 103 23.86 -32.67 4.44
CA ILE A 103 24.99 -33.42 5.04
C ILE A 103 26.32 -32.72 4.75
N HIS A 104 27.01 -32.30 5.79
CA HIS A 104 28.28 -31.57 5.71
C HIS A 104 29.47 -32.47 6.04
N HIS A 105 29.41 -33.18 7.18
CA HIS A 105 30.52 -33.98 7.68
C HIS A 105 30.08 -35.36 8.19
N VAL A 106 31.06 -36.26 8.30
CA VAL A 106 30.92 -37.63 8.83
C VAL A 106 32.03 -37.88 9.85
N ALA A 107 31.67 -38.28 11.07
CA ALA A 107 32.65 -38.58 12.11
C ALA A 107 33.02 -40.06 12.16
N PHE A 108 34.29 -40.32 12.48
CA PHE A 108 34.87 -41.66 12.53
C PHE A 108 35.49 -41.99 13.89
N ASP A 109 35.27 -43.22 14.39
CA ASP A 109 35.83 -43.68 15.68
C ASP A 109 37.37 -43.75 15.69
N CYS A 110 37.97 -43.78 14.50
CA CYS A 110 39.41 -43.93 14.26
C CYS A 110 40.02 -45.13 15.01
N ASN A 111 39.26 -46.23 15.12
CA ASN A 111 39.55 -47.43 15.92
C ASN A 111 39.93 -47.10 17.39
N HIS A 112 39.33 -46.05 17.95
CA HIS A 112 39.59 -45.52 19.30
C HIS A 112 41.06 -45.13 19.56
N VAL A 113 41.84 -44.83 18.52
CA VAL A 113 43.18 -44.24 18.65
C VAL A 113 43.06 -42.88 19.37
N PRO A 114 43.95 -42.51 20.31
CA PRO A 114 43.86 -41.22 21.01
C PRO A 114 43.88 -40.00 20.07
N GLN A 115 43.05 -39.00 20.36
CA GLN A 115 42.77 -37.83 19.51
C GLN A 115 44.03 -37.15 18.91
N GLN A 116 45.05 -36.90 19.73
CA GLN A 116 46.34 -36.33 19.28
C GLN A 116 47.01 -37.17 18.18
N LYS A 117 46.94 -38.50 18.26
CA LYS A 117 47.48 -39.40 17.22
C LYS A 117 46.60 -39.41 15.98
N ARG A 118 45.28 -39.19 16.09
CA ARG A 118 44.39 -39.01 14.92
C ARG A 118 44.83 -37.77 14.12
N LYS A 119 45.01 -36.63 14.80
CA LYS A 119 45.55 -35.38 14.21
C LYS A 119 46.87 -35.64 13.46
N GLU A 120 47.81 -36.36 14.07
CA GLU A 120 49.07 -36.72 13.43
C GLU A 120 48.90 -37.65 12.21
N GLU A 121 47.99 -38.62 12.25
CA GLU A 121 47.75 -39.55 11.13
C GLU A 121 47.00 -38.87 9.95
N PHE A 122 46.04 -37.99 10.20
CA PHE A 122 45.43 -37.15 9.16
C PHE A 122 46.49 -36.22 8.53
N LYS A 123 47.31 -35.54 9.34
CA LYS A 123 48.41 -34.67 8.86
C LYS A 123 49.45 -35.42 8.03
N LYS A 124 49.82 -36.65 8.41
CA LYS A 124 50.70 -37.54 7.61
C LYS A 124 50.08 -37.95 6.25
N ARG A 125 48.76 -37.86 6.10
CA ARG A 125 48.02 -38.13 4.85
C ARG A 125 47.74 -36.87 4.03
N GLY A 126 48.16 -35.69 4.51
CA GLY A 126 48.00 -34.41 3.83
C GLY A 126 46.77 -33.60 4.26
N PHE A 127 46.05 -34.03 5.30
CA PHE A 127 44.85 -33.36 5.79
C PHE A 127 45.14 -32.61 7.10
N GLU A 128 45.03 -31.29 7.09
CA GLU A 128 45.20 -30.43 8.26
C GLU A 128 43.89 -30.31 9.06
N VAL A 129 43.96 -29.74 10.27
CA VAL A 129 42.78 -29.43 11.09
C VAL A 129 42.15 -28.11 10.62
N LEU A 130 40.84 -28.15 10.30
CA LEU A 130 40.06 -26.97 9.94
C LEU A 130 39.45 -26.26 11.16
N GLN A 131 38.85 -27.01 12.07
CA GLN A 131 38.16 -26.48 13.26
C GLN A 131 38.22 -27.50 14.39
N SER A 132 38.29 -27.04 15.64
CA SER A 132 38.25 -27.90 16.82
C SER A 132 37.77 -27.16 18.06
N GLY A 133 37.32 -27.90 19.05
CA GLY A 133 36.99 -27.38 20.38
C GLY A 133 36.92 -28.50 21.42
N VAL A 134 36.76 -28.12 22.68
CA VAL A 134 36.55 -29.02 23.81
C VAL A 134 35.20 -28.69 24.44
N TRP A 135 34.18 -29.49 24.16
CA TRP A 135 32.85 -29.37 24.77
C TRP A 135 32.88 -29.93 26.19
N HIS A 136 32.33 -29.18 27.15
CA HIS A 136 32.16 -29.57 28.54
C HIS A 136 30.72 -30.04 28.76
N GLY A 137 30.55 -31.23 29.34
CA GLY A 137 29.24 -31.76 29.72
C GLY A 137 29.02 -31.69 31.23
N GLY A 138 27.92 -32.29 31.69
CA GLY A 138 27.59 -32.40 33.12
C GLY A 138 28.67 -33.16 33.93
N LYS A 139 29.43 -34.04 33.26
CA LYS A 139 30.78 -34.47 33.67
C LYS A 139 31.67 -34.68 32.44
N GLY A 140 32.98 -34.58 32.64
CA GLY A 140 33.98 -34.84 31.60
C GLY A 140 33.97 -33.83 30.45
N THR A 141 34.70 -34.17 29.39
CA THR A 141 34.80 -33.35 28.16
C THR A 141 34.78 -34.20 26.89
N CYS A 142 34.46 -33.55 25.76
CA CYS A 142 34.59 -34.10 24.41
C CYS A 142 35.49 -33.20 23.56
N GLU A 143 36.65 -33.71 23.12
CA GLU A 143 37.52 -33.02 22.15
C GLU A 143 37.09 -33.36 20.71
N PHE A 144 36.54 -32.39 19.98
CA PHE A 144 36.02 -32.54 18.62
C PHE A 144 36.93 -31.86 17.59
N VAL A 145 37.12 -32.47 16.40
CA VAL A 145 38.15 -32.06 15.42
C VAL A 145 37.76 -32.40 13.98
N PHE A 146 37.65 -31.35 13.16
CA PHE A 146 37.36 -31.40 11.72
C PHE A 146 38.63 -31.32 10.85
N TYR A 147 38.68 -32.08 9.75
CA TYR A 147 39.87 -32.21 8.89
C TYR A 147 39.62 -31.75 7.44
N ASP A 148 40.63 -31.13 6.82
CA ASP A 148 40.57 -30.52 5.48
C ASP A 148 40.49 -31.56 4.34
N THR A 149 39.34 -32.20 4.24
CA THR A 149 39.05 -33.35 3.37
C THR A 149 38.02 -33.03 2.29
N GLU A 150 37.23 -31.95 2.47
CA GLU A 150 36.20 -31.50 1.53
C GLU A 150 36.77 -31.32 0.11
N GLY A 151 37.91 -30.64 -0.03
CA GLY A 151 38.57 -30.42 -1.31
C GLY A 151 39.11 -31.67 -2.02
N ALA A 152 39.16 -32.82 -1.34
CA ALA A 152 39.65 -34.09 -1.88
C ALA A 152 38.54 -35.12 -2.16
N ILE A 153 37.46 -35.12 -1.37
CA ILE A 153 36.38 -36.14 -1.45
C ILE A 153 34.95 -35.57 -1.42
N GLY A 154 34.76 -34.25 -1.33
CA GLY A 154 33.45 -33.59 -1.37
C GLY A 154 32.67 -33.60 -0.04
N THR A 155 33.30 -33.99 1.07
CA THR A 155 32.73 -33.92 2.42
C THR A 155 33.85 -33.75 3.44
N CYS A 156 33.54 -33.13 4.59
CA CYS A 156 34.47 -33.01 5.70
C CYS A 156 34.44 -34.27 6.59
N PHE A 157 35.59 -34.75 7.03
CA PHE A 157 35.71 -35.82 8.03
C PHE A 157 36.00 -35.23 9.41
N GLU A 158 35.37 -35.82 10.42
CA GLU A 158 35.61 -35.54 11.82
C GLU A 158 36.17 -36.77 12.55
N SER A 159 36.81 -36.53 13.68
CA SER A 159 36.78 -37.48 14.78
C SER A 159 36.67 -36.75 16.12
N TYR A 160 35.98 -37.32 17.11
CA TYR A 160 35.86 -36.77 18.46
C TYR A 160 36.28 -37.79 19.54
N THR A 161 36.67 -37.33 20.72
CA THR A 161 37.04 -38.19 21.87
C THR A 161 36.46 -37.66 23.17
N PHE A 162 35.61 -38.48 23.81
CA PHE A 162 35.12 -38.28 25.18
C PHE A 162 36.17 -38.66 26.23
N SER A 163 36.12 -38.05 27.42
CA SER A 163 36.86 -38.48 28.61
C SER A 163 36.22 -39.69 29.31
N ASP A 164 37.00 -40.41 30.13
CA ASP A 164 36.54 -41.62 30.85
C ASP A 164 35.38 -41.36 31.84
N ASP A 165 35.15 -40.09 32.21
CA ASP A 165 34.13 -39.61 33.14
C ASP A 165 32.98 -38.84 32.45
N TRP A 166 32.88 -38.92 31.11
CA TRP A 166 31.87 -38.19 30.34
C TRP A 166 30.42 -38.53 30.72
N GLU A 167 29.66 -37.50 31.07
CA GLU A 167 28.20 -37.53 31.14
C GLU A 167 27.65 -36.27 30.46
N PRO A 168 26.74 -36.38 29.46
CA PRO A 168 26.15 -35.22 28.83
C PRO A 168 25.22 -34.49 29.80
N ASP A 169 25.10 -33.17 29.65
CA ASP A 169 24.16 -32.37 30.47
C ASP A 169 22.70 -32.82 30.31
N GLU A 170 21.90 -32.57 31.36
CA GLU A 170 20.44 -32.61 31.29
C GLU A 170 19.89 -31.42 30.50
N ALA A 171 20.25 -31.32 29.22
CA ALA A 171 19.58 -30.43 28.28
C ALA A 171 18.08 -30.76 28.24
N PRO A 172 17.20 -29.75 28.31
CA PRO A 172 15.76 -29.98 28.29
C PRO A 172 15.35 -30.64 26.97
N VAL A 173 14.53 -31.68 27.05
CA VAL A 173 13.81 -32.20 25.89
C VAL A 173 12.73 -31.16 25.54
N ILE A 174 13.12 -30.18 24.73
CA ILE A 174 12.21 -29.17 24.19
C ILE A 174 11.27 -29.89 23.24
N ILE A 175 10.02 -30.06 23.66
CA ILE A 175 8.94 -30.50 22.78
C ILE A 175 8.73 -29.37 21.77
N ILE A 176 9.30 -29.50 20.57
CA ILE A 176 9.08 -28.54 19.48
C ILE A 176 7.65 -28.73 18.99
N MET A 177 6.74 -27.90 19.51
CA MET A 177 5.38 -27.80 19.01
C MET A 177 5.43 -27.40 17.54
N GLY A 178 4.80 -28.19 16.67
CA GLY A 178 4.78 -27.94 15.22
C GLY A 178 4.05 -26.64 14.87
N ALA A 179 4.26 -26.13 13.66
CA ALA A 179 3.53 -24.97 13.16
C ALA A 179 2.02 -25.27 13.05
N TYR A 180 1.18 -24.28 13.35
CA TYR A 180 -0.28 -24.43 13.46
C TYR A 180 -0.94 -24.94 12.18
N THR A 181 -1.67 -26.05 12.29
CA THR A 181 -2.33 -26.71 11.17
C THR A 181 -3.76 -26.20 11.02
N TYR A 182 -3.98 -25.32 10.03
CA TYR A 182 -5.30 -24.78 9.73
C TYR A 182 -6.34 -25.85 9.42
N LYS A 183 -7.33 -25.99 10.30
CA LYS A 183 -8.54 -26.79 10.07
C LYS A 183 -9.36 -26.13 8.94
N PRO A 184 -9.80 -26.86 7.90
CA PRO A 184 -10.59 -26.29 6.81
C PRO A 184 -11.87 -25.58 7.28
N VAL A 185 -12.28 -24.55 6.56
CA VAL A 185 -13.54 -23.81 6.75
C VAL A 185 -14.47 -24.04 5.57
N SER A 186 -15.76 -24.23 5.82
CA SER A 186 -16.80 -24.26 4.78
C SER A 186 -17.23 -22.85 4.35
N LYS A 187 -18.03 -22.76 3.28
CA LYS A 187 -18.44 -21.47 2.70
C LYS A 187 -19.19 -20.55 3.67
N SER A 188 -19.96 -21.13 4.58
CA SER A 188 -20.71 -20.43 5.63
C SER A 188 -19.92 -20.17 6.92
N GLU A 189 -18.68 -20.65 7.01
CA GLU A 189 -17.84 -20.52 8.21
C GLU A 189 -16.74 -19.44 8.07
N ILE A 190 -16.41 -18.88 9.22
CA ILE A 190 -15.19 -18.12 9.50
C ILE A 190 -14.47 -18.76 10.68
N ARG A 191 -13.19 -18.46 10.89
CA ARG A 191 -12.53 -18.75 12.17
C ARG A 191 -12.65 -17.56 13.12
N LEU A 192 -12.71 -17.84 14.41
CA LEU A 192 -12.50 -16.86 15.48
C LEU A 192 -11.41 -17.35 16.41
N VAL A 193 -10.56 -16.44 16.87
CA VAL A 193 -9.49 -16.69 17.83
C VAL A 193 -9.83 -16.07 19.17
N THR A 194 -9.49 -16.76 20.26
CA THR A 194 -9.55 -16.22 21.62
C THR A 194 -8.14 -16.24 22.22
N PHE A 195 -7.79 -15.20 22.98
CA PHE A 195 -6.47 -15.09 23.62
C PHE A 195 -6.56 -15.02 25.15
N LYS A 196 -5.54 -15.58 25.80
CA LYS A 196 -5.23 -15.44 27.23
C LYS A 196 -3.84 -14.84 27.37
N THR A 197 -3.60 -14.10 28.44
CA THR A 197 -2.24 -13.74 28.88
C THR A 197 -1.80 -14.67 30.00
N SER A 198 -0.59 -15.19 29.87
CA SER A 198 0.15 -15.94 30.89
C SER A 198 1.40 -15.15 31.30
N GLY A 199 2.25 -15.74 32.15
CA GLY A 199 3.43 -15.05 32.69
C GLY A 199 3.10 -14.00 33.78
N SER A 200 4.15 -13.43 34.37
CA SER A 200 4.05 -12.40 35.42
C SER A 200 4.12 -10.96 34.89
N ASP A 201 4.44 -10.79 33.61
CA ASP A 201 4.51 -9.52 32.87
C ASP A 201 3.22 -9.22 32.08
N GLY A 202 2.37 -10.23 31.87
CA GLY A 202 1.15 -10.14 31.04
C GLY A 202 1.42 -10.09 29.53
N GLN A 203 2.65 -10.36 29.07
CA GLN A 203 3.02 -10.31 27.65
C GLN A 203 2.92 -11.67 26.95
N GLN A 204 3.03 -12.77 27.67
CA GLN A 204 3.01 -14.12 27.08
C GLN A 204 1.60 -14.54 26.66
N LEU A 205 1.30 -14.51 25.36
CA LEU A 205 0.01 -14.91 24.82
C LEU A 205 -0.15 -16.44 24.70
N GLU A 206 -1.38 -16.92 24.88
CA GLU A 206 -1.85 -18.26 24.52
C GLU A 206 -3.13 -18.11 23.68
N ALA A 207 -3.21 -18.78 22.54
CA ALA A 207 -4.31 -18.70 21.58
C ALA A 207 -5.15 -20.00 21.52
N SER A 208 -6.40 -19.88 21.09
CA SER A 208 -7.24 -21.02 20.70
C SER A 208 -8.16 -20.59 19.55
N ILE A 209 -8.27 -21.43 18.51
CA ILE A 209 -8.96 -21.11 17.26
C ILE A 209 -10.11 -22.09 17.00
N LYS A 210 -11.29 -21.54 16.72
CA LYS A 210 -12.51 -22.30 16.40
C LYS A 210 -13.14 -21.82 15.09
N ASN A 211 -13.68 -22.74 14.31
CA ASN A 211 -14.62 -22.39 13.25
C ASN A 211 -15.96 -21.98 13.89
N VAL A 212 -16.66 -21.04 13.26
CA VAL A 212 -18.06 -20.68 13.57
C VAL A 212 -18.82 -20.40 12.28
N THR A 213 -20.10 -20.77 12.24
CA THR A 213 -21.01 -20.43 11.14
C THR A 213 -21.55 -19.01 11.33
N LEU A 214 -21.56 -18.21 10.27
CA LEU A 214 -22.25 -16.91 10.24
C LEU A 214 -23.76 -17.10 10.01
N ASP A 215 -24.44 -17.67 11.01
CA ASP A 215 -25.89 -17.91 11.00
C ASP A 215 -26.67 -16.58 11.19
N PRO A 216 -27.58 -16.20 10.26
CA PRO A 216 -28.46 -15.04 10.44
C PRO A 216 -29.49 -15.19 11.56
N GLU A 217 -29.95 -16.42 11.88
CA GLU A 217 -30.92 -16.69 12.95
C GLU A 217 -30.25 -16.73 14.33
N HIS A 218 -28.98 -17.16 14.38
CA HIS A 218 -28.18 -17.28 15.61
C HIS A 218 -26.85 -16.50 15.49
N PRO A 219 -26.91 -15.15 15.46
CA PRO A 219 -25.72 -14.32 15.21
C PRO A 219 -24.63 -14.54 16.27
N THR A 220 -23.43 -14.88 15.82
CA THR A 220 -22.27 -15.06 16.70
C THR A 220 -21.65 -13.71 17.07
N THR A 221 -21.54 -13.42 18.37
CA THR A 221 -20.86 -12.21 18.89
C THR A 221 -19.34 -12.35 18.81
N TYR A 222 -18.67 -11.38 18.20
CA TYR A 222 -17.22 -11.22 18.18
C TYR A 222 -16.83 -9.76 17.93
N THR A 223 -15.57 -9.42 18.22
CA THR A 223 -14.94 -8.14 17.86
C THR A 223 -13.97 -8.35 16.69
N ALA A 224 -14.00 -7.48 15.68
CA ALA A 224 -13.05 -7.54 14.57
C ALA A 224 -11.88 -6.57 14.80
N LEU A 225 -10.65 -7.01 14.53
CA LEU A 225 -9.45 -6.18 14.61
C LEU A 225 -9.08 -5.64 13.23
N SER A 226 -8.98 -4.31 13.16
CA SER A 226 -8.48 -3.53 12.04
C SER A 226 -7.14 -2.94 12.45
N TYR A 227 -6.04 -3.28 11.78
CA TYR A 227 -4.69 -2.84 12.17
C TYR A 227 -3.74 -2.71 10.97
N CYS A 228 -2.54 -2.18 11.17
CA CYS A 228 -1.48 -2.22 10.16
C CYS A 228 -0.56 -3.42 10.39
N TRP A 229 -0.39 -4.28 9.38
CA TRP A 229 0.47 -5.47 9.46
C TRP A 229 1.95 -5.15 9.69
N GLY A 230 2.44 -3.95 9.37
CA GLY A 230 3.82 -3.55 9.62
C GLY A 230 4.84 -4.43 8.89
N ASN A 231 5.94 -4.76 9.56
CA ASN A 231 6.96 -5.67 9.01
C ASN A 231 6.44 -7.12 8.99
N ALA A 232 6.32 -7.70 7.80
CA ALA A 232 5.84 -9.07 7.61
C ALA A 232 6.92 -10.15 7.81
N VAL A 233 8.20 -9.75 7.89
CA VAL A 233 9.35 -10.66 8.07
C VAL A 233 9.55 -11.03 9.53
N GLU A 234 9.35 -10.08 10.45
CA GLU A 234 9.57 -10.27 11.88
C GLU A 234 8.34 -10.90 12.54
N ARG A 235 8.53 -12.10 13.12
CA ARG A 235 7.46 -12.94 13.66
C ARG A 235 7.67 -13.29 15.13
N VAL A 236 6.56 -13.54 15.81
CA VAL A 236 6.48 -14.05 17.18
C VAL A 236 5.65 -15.33 17.14
N GLU A 237 6.18 -16.41 17.71
CA GLU A 237 5.47 -17.68 17.83
C GLU A 237 4.62 -17.71 19.09
N VAL A 238 3.31 -17.93 18.93
CA VAL A 238 2.33 -17.98 20.01
C VAL A 238 1.74 -19.38 20.13
N PRO A 239 1.79 -20.05 21.31
CA PRO A 239 1.16 -21.34 21.51
C PRO A 239 -0.35 -21.30 21.19
N CYS A 240 -0.82 -22.20 20.32
CA CYS A 240 -2.20 -22.26 19.86
C CYS A 240 -2.70 -23.70 19.73
N ASP A 241 -3.69 -24.08 20.55
CA ASP A 241 -4.34 -25.42 20.57
C ASP A 241 -3.42 -26.67 20.67
N GLY A 242 -2.13 -26.50 20.96
CA GLY A 242 -1.11 -27.58 20.98
C GLY A 242 0.00 -27.43 19.93
N GLU A 243 -0.11 -26.45 19.03
CA GLU A 243 0.86 -26.10 17.98
C GLU A 243 1.37 -24.64 18.18
N MET A 244 2.21 -24.13 17.29
CA MET A 244 2.71 -22.74 17.30
C MET A 244 2.11 -21.91 16.16
N LEU A 245 1.48 -20.79 16.50
CA LEU A 245 0.90 -19.83 15.56
C LEU A 245 1.86 -18.64 15.38
N SER A 246 2.37 -18.47 14.15
CA SER A 246 3.32 -17.39 13.80
C SER A 246 2.59 -16.09 13.44
N ILE A 247 2.78 -15.04 14.24
CA ILE A 247 2.14 -13.71 14.04
C ILE A 247 3.18 -12.60 13.88
N THR A 248 2.83 -11.48 13.23
CA THR A 248 3.72 -10.30 13.14
C THR A 248 3.85 -9.57 14.48
N ILE A 249 5.00 -8.93 14.73
CA ILE A 249 5.23 -8.11 15.94
C ILE A 249 4.11 -7.06 16.13
N SER A 250 3.70 -6.41 15.04
CA SER A 250 2.58 -5.44 15.00
C SER A 250 1.24 -5.99 15.53
N LEU A 251 0.99 -7.29 15.32
CA LEU A 251 -0.20 -7.98 15.82
C LEU A 251 0.00 -8.40 17.29
N HIS A 252 1.21 -8.84 17.66
CA HIS A 252 1.55 -9.15 19.05
C HIS A 252 1.39 -7.91 19.95
N GLU A 253 1.87 -6.74 19.52
CA GLU A 253 1.67 -5.46 20.22
C GLU A 253 0.18 -5.13 20.40
N ALA A 254 -0.62 -5.25 19.33
CA ALA A 254 -2.06 -5.03 19.37
C ALA A 254 -2.75 -5.97 20.37
N LEU A 255 -2.40 -7.26 20.34
CA LEU A 255 -2.99 -8.28 21.18
C LEU A 255 -2.62 -8.12 22.66
N VAL A 256 -1.37 -7.76 22.97
CA VAL A 256 -0.94 -7.49 24.35
C VAL A 256 -1.71 -6.29 24.94
N GLU A 257 -2.06 -5.28 24.15
CA GLU A 257 -2.88 -4.17 24.64
C GLU A 257 -4.38 -4.54 24.74
N ILE A 258 -4.94 -5.15 23.68
CA ILE A 258 -6.36 -5.54 23.61
C ILE A 258 -6.70 -6.54 24.73
N THR A 259 -5.87 -7.55 24.96
CA THR A 259 -6.15 -8.60 25.96
C THR A 259 -6.18 -8.09 27.41
N LYS A 260 -5.56 -6.95 27.75
CA LYS A 260 -5.68 -6.33 29.09
C LYS A 260 -7.13 -5.99 29.47
N SER A 261 -7.97 -5.72 28.47
CA SER A 261 -9.39 -5.38 28.66
C SER A 261 -10.36 -6.46 28.16
N ARG A 262 -9.88 -7.39 27.30
CA ARG A 262 -10.72 -8.33 26.52
C ARG A 262 -10.19 -9.79 26.53
N GLN A 263 -9.73 -10.29 27.68
CA GLN A 263 -9.29 -11.70 27.79
C GLN A 263 -10.41 -12.68 27.43
N ASN A 264 -10.07 -13.73 26.68
CA ASN A 264 -10.96 -14.79 26.20
C ASN A 264 -12.16 -14.31 25.33
N GLU A 265 -12.22 -13.04 24.93
CA GLU A 265 -13.23 -12.58 23.96
C GLU A 265 -12.96 -13.17 22.57
N PRO A 266 -14.00 -13.54 21.79
CA PRO A 266 -13.82 -13.96 20.40
C PRO A 266 -13.42 -12.77 19.52
N LEU A 267 -12.23 -12.87 18.91
CA LEU A 267 -11.72 -11.93 17.94
C LEU A 267 -11.75 -12.51 16.52
N TRP A 268 -12.05 -11.67 15.54
CA TRP A 268 -11.71 -11.92 14.14
C TRP A 268 -10.51 -11.05 13.74
N ILE A 269 -9.50 -11.67 13.15
CA ILE A 269 -8.23 -11.03 12.79
C ILE A 269 -7.77 -11.64 11.47
N ASP A 270 -7.62 -10.83 10.41
CA ASP A 270 -7.34 -11.30 9.05
C ASP A 270 -6.12 -12.23 8.93
N GLN A 271 -5.01 -11.91 9.61
CA GLN A 271 -3.77 -12.69 9.61
C GLN A 271 -3.91 -14.10 10.24
N ILE A 272 -4.87 -14.30 11.15
CA ILE A 272 -5.05 -15.55 11.91
C ILE A 272 -6.30 -16.31 11.47
N CYS A 273 -7.38 -15.62 11.16
CA CYS A 273 -8.66 -16.24 10.88
C CYS A 273 -8.75 -16.77 9.44
N ILE A 274 -7.92 -16.23 8.54
CA ILE A 274 -7.74 -16.65 7.15
C ILE A 274 -6.41 -17.40 7.03
N ASN A 275 -6.40 -18.58 6.40
CA ASN A 275 -5.15 -19.26 6.05
C ASN A 275 -4.46 -18.49 4.92
N GLN A 276 -3.40 -17.76 5.25
CA GLN A 276 -2.73 -16.85 4.31
C GLN A 276 -1.94 -17.56 3.20
N GLU A 277 -1.59 -18.84 3.41
CA GLU A 277 -0.84 -19.68 2.45
C GLU A 277 -1.77 -20.41 1.47
N ASP A 278 -3.06 -20.56 1.80
CA ASP A 278 -4.07 -21.11 0.88
C ASP A 278 -4.74 -19.96 0.11
N MET A 279 -4.28 -19.74 -1.12
CA MET A 279 -4.77 -18.68 -2.00
C MET A 279 -6.26 -18.82 -2.37
N VAL A 280 -6.83 -20.03 -2.31
CA VAL A 280 -8.25 -20.29 -2.59
C VAL A 280 -9.09 -19.94 -1.36
N GLU A 281 -8.69 -20.41 -0.17
CA GLU A 281 -9.34 -20.04 1.09
C GLU A 281 -9.26 -18.54 1.32
N LYS A 282 -8.09 -17.94 1.10
CA LYS A 282 -7.84 -16.50 1.20
C LYS A 282 -8.77 -15.70 0.31
N SER A 283 -8.90 -16.07 -0.97
CA SER A 283 -9.81 -15.40 -1.90
C SER A 283 -11.28 -15.53 -1.46
N GLU A 284 -11.69 -16.69 -0.95
CA GLU A 284 -13.06 -16.89 -0.45
C GLU A 284 -13.35 -16.14 0.86
N GLN A 285 -12.39 -16.04 1.78
CA GLN A 285 -12.55 -15.36 3.07
C GLN A 285 -12.39 -13.83 2.94
N VAL A 286 -11.45 -13.33 2.14
CA VAL A 286 -11.31 -11.89 1.86
C VAL A 286 -12.58 -11.35 1.20
N SER A 287 -13.17 -12.06 0.24
CA SER A 287 -14.46 -11.65 -0.34
C SER A 287 -15.64 -11.68 0.65
N LYS A 288 -15.49 -12.25 1.85
CA LYS A 288 -16.47 -12.16 2.96
C LYS A 288 -16.22 -10.97 3.89
N MET A 289 -15.12 -10.23 3.78
CA MET A 289 -14.72 -9.20 4.77
C MET A 289 -15.80 -8.15 5.00
N ASN A 290 -16.49 -7.67 3.97
CA ASN A 290 -17.60 -6.72 4.13
C ASN A 290 -18.73 -7.25 5.07
N VAL A 291 -19.09 -8.52 4.95
CA VAL A 291 -20.04 -9.19 5.87
C VAL A 291 -19.43 -9.39 7.25
N ILE A 292 -18.15 -9.78 7.33
CA ILE A 292 -17.48 -10.04 8.61
C ILE A 292 -17.36 -8.77 9.47
N TYR A 293 -17.08 -7.61 8.87
CA TYR A 293 -17.03 -6.34 9.60
C TYR A 293 -18.42 -5.76 9.91
N ASP A 294 -19.47 -6.02 9.11
CA ASP A 294 -20.86 -5.73 9.53
C ASP A 294 -21.31 -6.62 10.70
N LYS A 295 -21.06 -7.94 10.67
CA LYS A 295 -21.57 -8.84 11.71
C LYS A 295 -20.83 -8.71 13.05
N ALA A 296 -19.66 -8.07 13.10
CA ALA A 296 -18.95 -7.77 14.33
C ALA A 296 -19.78 -6.87 15.29
N GLU A 297 -19.70 -7.14 16.60
CA GLU A 297 -20.31 -6.28 17.62
C GLU A 297 -19.54 -4.97 17.78
N THR A 298 -18.23 -5.01 17.58
CA THR A 298 -17.35 -3.84 17.62
C THR A 298 -16.18 -4.08 16.67
N VAL A 299 -15.75 -3.03 15.97
CA VAL A 299 -14.48 -3.00 15.25
C VAL A 299 -13.48 -2.21 16.07
N VAL A 300 -12.29 -2.77 16.28
CA VAL A 300 -11.16 -2.12 16.96
C VAL A 300 -10.15 -1.70 15.91
N ALA A 301 -9.95 -0.39 15.75
CA ALA A 301 -8.92 0.19 14.89
C ALA A 301 -7.65 0.44 15.71
N TRP A 302 -6.63 -0.40 15.55
CA TRP A 302 -5.33 -0.27 16.21
C TRP A 302 -4.38 0.60 15.38
N LEU A 303 -4.02 1.76 15.93
CA LEU A 303 -3.11 2.73 15.32
C LEU A 303 -1.63 2.48 15.66
N GLY A 304 -1.31 1.38 16.33
CA GLY A 304 0.04 1.08 16.83
C GLY A 304 0.28 1.53 18.28
N PRO A 305 1.49 1.27 18.81
CA PRO A 305 1.86 1.61 20.18
C PRO A 305 1.89 3.13 20.44
N ALA A 306 1.95 3.48 21.72
CA ALA A 306 2.17 4.86 22.16
C ALA A 306 3.64 5.29 21.94
N VAL A 307 3.80 6.51 21.44
CA VAL A 307 5.06 7.24 21.35
C VAL A 307 4.97 8.52 22.20
N HIS A 308 6.09 9.23 22.37
CA HIS A 308 6.26 10.34 23.32
C HIS A 308 5.12 11.38 23.40
N ASN A 309 4.48 11.72 22.28
CA ASN A 309 3.40 12.72 22.20
C ASN A 309 1.98 12.12 22.05
N THR A 310 1.82 10.80 22.21
CA THR A 310 0.53 10.11 21.94
C THR A 310 -0.58 10.52 22.90
N GLU A 311 -0.28 10.72 24.18
CA GLU A 311 -1.28 11.17 25.17
C GLU A 311 -1.79 12.59 24.83
N LEU A 312 -0.90 13.48 24.40
CA LEU A 312 -1.24 14.84 23.96
C LEU A 312 -2.11 14.83 22.70
N GLY A 313 -1.75 14.02 21.69
CA GLY A 313 -2.53 13.86 20.47
C GLY A 313 -3.93 13.28 20.74
N ILE A 314 -4.02 12.28 21.62
CA ILE A 314 -5.30 11.72 22.06
C ILE A 314 -6.17 12.76 22.76
N ASP A 315 -5.62 13.54 23.71
CA ASP A 315 -6.39 14.56 24.42
C ASP A 315 -6.84 15.69 23.48
N PHE A 316 -5.98 16.13 22.55
CA PHE A 316 -6.35 17.15 21.57
C PHE A 316 -7.45 16.65 20.61
N VAL A 317 -7.30 15.45 20.02
CA VAL A 317 -8.34 14.83 19.18
C VAL A 317 -9.65 14.68 19.97
N LYS A 318 -9.58 14.32 21.26
CA LYS A 318 -10.75 14.24 22.12
C LYS A 318 -11.41 15.62 22.32
N ARG A 319 -10.66 16.67 22.67
CA ARG A 319 -11.19 18.03 22.88
C ARG A 319 -11.83 18.59 21.61
N VAL A 320 -11.17 18.45 20.46
CA VAL A 320 -11.75 18.85 19.17
C VAL A 320 -13.01 18.02 18.89
N GLY A 321 -13.01 16.72 19.19
CA GLY A 321 -14.18 15.86 19.10
C GLY A 321 -15.34 16.29 20.01
N ASP A 322 -15.06 16.66 21.27
CA ASP A 322 -16.07 17.15 22.24
C ASP A 322 -16.74 18.45 21.76
N VAL A 323 -16.02 19.30 21.01
CA VAL A 323 -16.51 20.57 20.41
C VAL A 323 -17.24 20.33 19.09
N ALA A 324 -16.71 19.44 18.24
CA ALA A 324 -17.23 19.17 16.90
C ALA A 324 -18.47 18.27 16.92
N LEU A 325 -18.51 17.25 17.77
CA LEU A 325 -19.58 16.24 17.78
C LEU A 325 -20.97 16.83 18.12
N PRO A 326 -21.14 17.83 19.01
CA PRO A 326 -22.43 18.51 19.22
C PRO A 326 -22.83 19.48 18.11
N THR A 327 -21.90 19.88 17.24
CA THR A 327 -22.15 20.81 16.12
C THR A 327 -22.23 20.12 14.75
N ALA A 328 -21.79 18.86 14.68
CA ALA A 328 -22.16 17.88 13.66
C ALA A 328 -23.67 17.57 13.76
N THR A 329 -24.49 18.44 13.17
CA THR A 329 -25.96 18.32 13.11
C THR A 329 -26.37 16.92 12.67
N ASP A 330 -27.05 16.19 13.57
CA ASP A 330 -27.42 14.77 13.50
C ASP A 330 -26.82 14.03 12.28
N MET A 331 -25.64 13.41 12.47
CA MET A 331 -24.95 12.65 11.42
C MET A 331 -25.79 11.51 10.80
N PHE A 332 -26.97 11.23 11.38
CA PHE A 332 -27.99 10.29 10.94
C PHE A 332 -29.42 10.91 10.87
N ARG A 333 -29.59 12.24 10.75
CA ARG A 333 -30.87 12.90 10.43
C ARG A 333 -30.70 14.30 9.79
N TRP A 334 -31.02 14.44 8.51
CA TRP A 334 -32.01 15.45 8.09
C TRP A 334 -32.60 15.12 6.71
N ASP A 335 -33.83 15.60 6.49
CA ASP A 335 -34.64 15.35 5.31
C ASP A 335 -34.46 16.39 4.18
N ASN A 336 -34.49 15.88 2.94
CA ASN A 336 -34.82 16.56 1.67
C ASN A 336 -33.83 17.55 1.02
N TYR A 337 -34.12 17.77 -0.27
CA TYR A 337 -33.64 18.79 -1.23
C TYR A 337 -32.41 18.45 -2.07
N GLY A 338 -32.58 18.59 -3.39
CA GLY A 338 -31.55 18.43 -4.41
C GLY A 338 -31.04 19.77 -4.95
N GLU A 339 -29.90 19.70 -5.66
CA GLU A 339 -29.23 20.75 -6.45
C GLU A 339 -28.82 22.07 -5.75
N THR A 340 -29.42 22.44 -4.62
CA THR A 340 -28.96 23.55 -3.77
C THR A 340 -28.81 23.09 -2.31
N HIS A 341 -27.65 22.52 -1.98
CA HIS A 341 -27.31 22.13 -0.60
C HIS A 341 -26.62 23.31 0.09
N GLU A 342 -27.21 23.85 1.17
CA GLU A 342 -26.44 24.71 2.09
C GLU A 342 -25.48 23.83 2.89
N GLU A 343 -24.21 24.20 2.94
CA GLU A 343 -23.19 23.53 3.76
C GLU A 343 -23.65 23.37 5.22
N THR A 344 -23.39 22.22 5.85
CA THR A 344 -23.72 22.02 7.26
C THR A 344 -22.89 22.95 8.15
N LYS A 345 -23.30 23.15 9.40
CA LYS A 345 -22.52 23.97 10.36
C LYS A 345 -21.08 23.50 10.53
N LEU A 346 -20.79 22.21 10.33
CA LEU A 346 -19.43 21.68 10.43
C LEU A 346 -18.64 21.85 9.13
N GLU A 347 -19.28 21.75 7.97
CA GLU A 347 -18.63 21.82 6.65
C GLU A 347 -18.44 23.26 6.12
N ARG A 348 -19.19 24.24 6.64
CA ARG A 348 -18.99 25.66 6.33
C ARG A 348 -17.55 26.08 6.59
N THR A 349 -16.85 26.49 5.54
CA THR A 349 -15.47 26.99 5.65
C THR A 349 -15.47 28.30 6.45
N GLU A 350 -14.97 28.24 7.68
CA GLU A 350 -14.97 29.37 8.62
C GLU A 350 -13.58 29.56 9.21
N ALA A 351 -13.10 30.81 9.21
CA ALA A 351 -11.87 31.22 9.85
C ALA A 351 -12.11 31.50 11.35
N LEU A 352 -11.52 30.68 12.23
CA LEU A 352 -11.55 30.89 13.67
C LEU A 352 -10.35 31.72 14.14
N THR A 353 -10.57 32.66 15.06
CA THR A 353 -9.50 33.53 15.59
C THR A 353 -8.83 32.92 16.82
N THR A 354 -7.62 33.38 17.16
CA THR A 354 -6.90 33.00 18.39
C THR A 354 -7.72 33.33 19.65
N GLU A 355 -8.58 34.35 19.64
CA GLU A 355 -9.46 34.68 20.78
C GLU A 355 -10.49 33.58 21.04
N GLN A 356 -10.98 32.90 19.99
CA GLN A 356 -11.95 31.81 20.11
C GLN A 356 -11.34 30.51 20.63
N SER A 357 -10.00 30.37 20.61
CA SER A 357 -9.28 29.26 21.24
C SER A 357 -9.69 29.04 22.70
N GLY A 358 -9.79 30.14 23.47
CA GLY A 358 -10.17 30.11 24.89
C GLY A 358 -11.64 29.78 25.13
N GLU A 359 -12.54 30.09 24.18
CA GLU A 359 -13.96 29.76 24.27
C GLU A 359 -14.22 28.27 23.96
N LEU A 360 -13.41 27.69 23.07
CA LEU A 360 -13.53 26.29 22.62
C LEU A 360 -12.69 25.31 23.46
N GLY A 361 -11.72 25.79 24.24
CA GLY A 361 -10.83 24.94 25.06
C GLY A 361 -9.76 24.17 24.28
N ILE A 362 -9.60 24.49 23.00
CA ILE A 362 -8.62 23.93 22.07
C ILE A 362 -7.50 24.96 21.92
N PRO A 363 -6.25 24.70 22.35
CA PRO A 363 -5.16 25.67 22.27
C PRO A 363 -4.70 25.83 20.81
N PHE A 364 -4.98 26.99 20.21
CA PHE A 364 -4.65 27.23 18.79
C PHE A 364 -3.19 27.65 18.61
N ASP A 365 -2.57 28.21 19.65
CA ASP A 365 -1.18 28.68 19.71
C ASP A 365 -0.17 27.61 20.15
N ASP A 366 -0.64 26.43 20.57
CA ASP A 366 0.22 25.31 20.97
C ASP A 366 0.65 24.45 19.76
N ALA A 367 1.83 24.76 19.23
CA ALA A 367 2.45 24.00 18.14
C ALA A 367 2.82 22.55 18.51
N GLU A 368 3.03 22.21 19.79
CA GLU A 368 3.31 20.83 20.21
C GLU A 368 2.04 19.98 20.15
N SER A 369 0.93 20.51 20.65
CA SER A 369 -0.41 19.93 20.48
C SER A 369 -0.78 19.70 19.02
N TRP A 370 -0.57 20.69 18.14
CA TRP A 370 -0.82 20.53 16.70
C TRP A 370 0.07 19.48 16.04
N THR A 371 1.33 19.38 16.46
CA THR A 371 2.24 18.33 16.00
C THR A 371 1.73 16.95 16.41
N ALA A 372 1.24 16.80 17.64
CA ALA A 372 0.68 15.55 18.15
C ALA A 372 -0.66 15.17 17.50
N PHE A 373 -1.49 16.15 17.13
CA PHE A 373 -2.72 15.94 16.35
C PHE A 373 -2.40 15.45 14.93
N ALA A 374 -1.38 16.04 14.29
CA ALA A 374 -0.89 15.58 12.99
C ALA A 374 -0.33 14.15 13.07
N ASP A 375 0.57 13.89 14.03
CA ASP A 375 1.17 12.56 14.28
C ASP A 375 0.15 11.49 14.69
N PHE A 376 -1.06 11.86 15.13
CA PHE A 376 -2.15 10.92 15.35
C PHE A 376 -2.78 10.47 14.02
N PHE A 377 -3.11 11.41 13.13
CA PHE A 377 -3.77 11.10 11.85
C PHE A 377 -2.83 10.58 10.77
N ASP A 378 -1.56 10.96 10.77
CA ASP A 378 -0.58 10.51 9.77
C ASP A 378 -0.17 9.03 9.95
N ARG A 379 -0.66 8.36 11.00
CA ARG A 379 -0.36 6.95 11.31
C ARG A 379 -0.75 6.00 10.17
N PRO A 380 0.06 4.96 9.87
CA PRO A 380 -0.12 4.12 8.68
C PRO A 380 -1.51 3.46 8.51
N TRP A 381 -2.25 3.25 9.59
CA TRP A 381 -3.63 2.73 9.55
C TRP A 381 -4.56 3.57 8.66
N TYR A 382 -4.47 4.91 8.76
CA TYR A 382 -5.32 5.83 7.99
C TYR A 382 -5.02 5.81 6.49
N GLN A 383 -3.82 5.36 6.11
CA GLN A 383 -3.33 5.32 4.74
C GLN A 383 -3.72 4.04 3.98
N ARG A 384 -4.02 2.92 4.68
CA ARG A 384 -4.36 1.64 4.02
C ARG A 384 -5.65 1.73 3.19
N MET A 385 -5.77 0.89 2.17
CA MET A 385 -7.01 0.75 1.40
C MET A 385 -8.09 -0.02 2.17
N TRP A 386 -7.78 -1.21 2.70
CA TRP A 386 -8.74 -2.06 3.40
C TRP A 386 -9.42 -1.40 4.61
N THR A 387 -8.71 -0.55 5.36
CA THR A 387 -9.24 0.12 6.56
C THR A 387 -10.47 0.98 6.29
N VAL A 388 -10.71 1.38 5.03
CA VAL A 388 -11.99 1.98 4.59
C VAL A 388 -13.15 1.00 4.76
N GLN A 389 -13.06 -0.20 4.15
CA GLN A 389 -14.10 -1.22 4.24
C GLN A 389 -14.28 -1.71 5.69
N GLU A 390 -13.17 -1.92 6.41
CA GLU A 390 -13.17 -2.39 7.79
C GLU A 390 -13.91 -1.44 8.74
N ILE A 391 -13.78 -0.11 8.54
CA ILE A 391 -14.36 0.89 9.44
C ILE A 391 -15.75 1.37 9.02
N ILE A 392 -16.07 1.48 7.72
CA ILE A 392 -17.41 1.96 7.31
C ILE A 392 -18.52 0.90 7.47
N GLN A 393 -18.15 -0.39 7.51
CA GLN A 393 -19.07 -1.48 7.85
C GLN A 393 -19.30 -1.60 9.37
N ALA A 394 -18.49 -0.95 10.20
CA ALA A 394 -18.52 -1.11 11.65
C ALA A 394 -19.84 -0.59 12.25
N ARG A 395 -20.57 -1.48 12.95
CA ARG A 395 -21.76 -1.10 13.73
C ARG A 395 -21.45 -0.21 14.93
N LYS A 396 -20.22 -0.34 15.44
CA LYS A 396 -19.62 0.40 16.55
C LYS A 396 -18.11 0.29 16.37
N ALA A 397 -17.40 1.41 16.45
CA ALA A 397 -15.95 1.44 16.22
C ALA A 397 -15.22 2.12 17.38
N LEU A 398 -14.10 1.52 17.80
CA LEU A 398 -13.19 2.05 18.82
C LEU A 398 -11.78 2.19 18.22
N VAL A 399 -11.19 3.36 18.34
CA VAL A 399 -9.82 3.64 17.92
C VAL A 399 -8.90 3.48 19.13
N LEU A 400 -7.91 2.60 19.05
CA LEU A 400 -6.94 2.32 20.10
C LEU A 400 -5.53 2.74 19.65
N CYS A 401 -4.76 3.34 20.55
CA CYS A 401 -3.42 3.88 20.28
C CYS A 401 -2.58 3.77 21.55
N GLY A 402 -1.75 2.72 21.66
CA GLY A 402 -1.23 2.28 22.95
C GLY A 402 -2.37 2.07 23.97
N PRO A 403 -2.20 2.45 25.25
CA PRO A 403 -3.20 2.24 26.30
C PRO A 403 -4.42 3.17 26.19
N HIS A 404 -4.47 4.07 25.20
CA HIS A 404 -5.54 5.03 25.02
C HIS A 404 -6.60 4.52 24.03
N SER A 405 -7.86 4.90 24.24
CA SER A 405 -8.95 4.58 23.33
C SER A 405 -9.93 5.75 23.15
N LEU A 406 -10.43 5.95 21.93
CA LEU A 406 -11.45 6.94 21.59
C LEU A 406 -12.60 6.30 20.80
N PRO A 407 -13.86 6.73 20.98
CA PRO A 407 -14.96 6.39 20.07
C PRO A 407 -14.70 6.99 18.67
N TRP A 408 -15.01 6.22 17.62
CA TRP A 408 -14.81 6.66 16.23
C TRP A 408 -15.54 7.97 15.89
N GLU A 409 -16.67 8.24 16.54
CA GLU A 409 -17.47 9.45 16.40
C GLU A 409 -16.68 10.71 16.79
N HIS A 410 -15.82 10.63 17.80
CA HIS A 410 -15.00 11.77 18.23
C HIS A 410 -13.84 12.00 17.24
N VAL A 411 -13.19 10.91 16.80
CA VAL A 411 -12.08 10.93 15.84
C VAL A 411 -12.55 11.45 14.46
N SER A 412 -13.70 11.01 13.99
CA SER A 412 -14.28 11.45 12.72
C SER A 412 -14.80 12.89 12.76
N ALA A 413 -15.42 13.32 13.87
CA ALA A 413 -15.81 14.72 14.08
C ALA A 413 -14.58 15.65 14.13
N ALA A 414 -13.51 15.24 14.81
CA ALA A 414 -12.27 16.00 14.90
C ALA A 414 -11.54 16.15 13.54
N ALA A 415 -11.47 15.08 12.75
CA ALA A 415 -10.90 15.12 11.40
C ALA A 415 -11.67 16.09 10.49
N ARG A 416 -13.01 16.03 10.48
CA ARG A 416 -13.85 16.96 9.70
C ARG A 416 -13.72 18.41 10.20
N TRP A 417 -13.74 18.63 11.52
CA TRP A 417 -13.55 19.97 12.09
C TRP A 417 -12.21 20.58 11.66
N TYR A 418 -11.12 19.80 11.66
CA TYR A 418 -9.83 20.27 11.14
C TYR A 418 -9.93 20.68 9.66
N CYS A 419 -10.50 19.84 8.80
CA CYS A 419 -10.59 20.12 7.36
C CYS A 419 -11.41 21.38 7.01
N TYR A 420 -12.43 21.75 7.79
CA TYR A 420 -13.37 22.84 7.46
C TYR A 420 -13.32 24.07 8.40
N LYS A 421 -12.83 23.94 9.64
CA LYS A 421 -12.81 25.01 10.67
C LYS A 421 -11.41 25.47 11.10
N ALA A 422 -10.39 24.64 10.91
CA ALA A 422 -9.01 25.03 11.22
C ALA A 422 -8.34 25.84 10.08
N GLY A 423 -9.11 26.37 9.11
CA GLY A 423 -8.59 27.06 7.92
C GLY A 423 -7.62 28.20 8.24
N ALA A 424 -8.02 29.12 9.14
CA ALA A 424 -7.14 30.20 9.60
C ALA A 424 -5.90 29.71 10.38
N ILE A 425 -5.98 28.54 11.02
CA ILE A 425 -4.88 27.96 11.79
C ILE A 425 -3.86 27.28 10.85
N ARG A 426 -4.31 26.77 9.69
CA ARG A 426 -3.43 26.26 8.62
C ARG A 426 -2.60 27.36 7.95
N GLU A 427 -3.01 28.63 8.03
CA GLU A 427 -2.21 29.74 7.50
C GLU A 427 -0.99 30.05 8.40
N ASP A 428 -1.13 29.93 9.73
CA ASP A 428 -0.05 30.12 10.70
C ASP A 428 0.78 28.82 10.96
N TYR A 429 0.20 27.63 10.77
CA TYR A 429 0.85 26.34 11.05
C TYR A 429 1.19 25.56 9.76
N PRO A 430 2.47 25.50 9.34
CA PRO A 430 2.87 25.12 7.98
C PRO A 430 2.92 23.61 7.69
N ARG A 431 2.51 22.74 8.62
CA ARG A 431 2.44 21.28 8.41
C ARG A 431 1.01 20.89 8.07
N GLU A 432 0.82 20.33 6.88
CA GLU A 432 -0.43 19.68 6.49
C GLU A 432 -0.62 18.33 7.20
N VAL A 433 -1.89 17.91 7.34
CA VAL A 433 -2.27 16.64 7.97
C VAL A 433 -3.02 15.77 6.95
N ASP A 434 -2.27 15.08 6.10
CA ASP A 434 -2.82 14.25 5.03
C ASP A 434 -3.76 13.15 5.56
N GLY A 435 -3.46 12.60 6.73
CA GLY A 435 -4.32 11.61 7.39
C GLY A 435 -5.75 12.10 7.66
N ALA A 436 -5.93 13.40 7.95
CA ALA A 436 -7.25 14.00 8.18
C ALA A 436 -8.06 14.15 6.86
N ARG A 437 -7.38 14.42 5.74
CA ARG A 437 -7.97 14.43 4.39
C ARG A 437 -8.42 13.01 4.00
N LEU A 438 -7.57 12.02 4.22
CA LEU A 438 -7.89 10.60 4.01
C LEU A 438 -9.06 10.13 4.89
N MET A 439 -9.13 10.58 6.16
CA MET A 439 -10.27 10.35 7.05
C MET A 439 -11.58 10.95 6.53
N THR A 440 -11.52 12.13 5.93
CA THR A 440 -12.71 12.79 5.36
C THR A 440 -13.29 12.01 4.18
N GLN A 441 -12.48 11.25 3.42
CA GLN A 441 -12.97 10.29 2.42
C GLN A 441 -13.82 9.18 3.05
N MET A 442 -13.32 8.53 4.12
CA MET A 442 -14.02 7.45 4.82
C MET A 442 -15.40 7.92 5.33
N THR A 443 -15.44 9.09 5.95
CA THR A 443 -16.67 9.65 6.54
C THR A 443 -17.67 10.16 5.49
N THR A 444 -17.19 10.58 4.30
CA THR A 444 -18.05 11.01 3.18
C THR A 444 -18.74 9.84 2.49
N ILE A 445 -18.04 8.71 2.32
CA ILE A 445 -18.63 7.47 1.79
C ILE A 445 -19.71 6.97 2.76
N ALA A 446 -19.37 6.79 4.04
CA ALA A 446 -20.29 6.32 5.07
C ALA A 446 -21.51 7.23 5.28
N TRP A 447 -21.35 8.56 5.14
CA TRP A 447 -22.46 9.52 5.20
C TRP A 447 -23.47 9.27 4.10
N ARG A 448 -23.02 9.19 2.83
CA ARG A 448 -23.94 8.85 1.73
C ARG A 448 -24.59 7.49 1.98
N MET A 449 -23.82 6.48 2.38
CA MET A 449 -24.29 5.08 2.54
C MET A 449 -25.57 4.94 3.37
N LYS A 450 -25.86 5.81 4.34
CA LYS A 450 -27.11 5.76 5.13
C LYS A 450 -28.31 6.48 4.51
N LEU A 451 -28.13 7.50 3.67
CA LEU A 451 -29.25 8.31 3.15
C LEU A 451 -30.27 7.51 2.33
N GLY A 452 -29.84 6.42 1.67
CA GLY A 452 -30.76 5.51 0.99
C GLY A 452 -31.64 4.67 1.93
N SER A 453 -31.29 4.57 3.22
CA SER A 453 -31.82 3.52 4.10
C SER A 453 -33.04 3.88 4.94
N GLU A 454 -33.26 5.16 5.24
CA GLU A 454 -34.36 5.62 6.09
C GLU A 454 -35.53 6.23 5.29
N TYR A 455 -35.39 6.33 3.96
CA TYR A 455 -36.21 7.22 3.13
C TYR A 455 -37.34 6.57 2.31
N TYR A 456 -37.29 5.27 2.04
CA TYR A 456 -38.34 4.55 1.28
C TYR A 456 -38.63 3.12 1.79
N PRO A 457 -39.31 2.97 2.95
CA PRO A 457 -39.80 1.67 3.40
C PRO A 457 -40.83 1.05 2.42
N ASP A 458 -41.74 1.88 1.89
CA ASP A 458 -42.91 1.46 1.11
C ASP A 458 -42.61 0.87 -0.29
N LEU A 459 -41.34 0.88 -0.72
CA LEU A 459 -40.94 0.42 -2.06
C LEU A 459 -40.29 -0.98 -2.09
N PHE A 460 -39.82 -1.51 -0.95
CA PHE A 460 -38.93 -2.68 -0.96
C PHE A 460 -39.22 -3.81 0.06
N ASP A 461 -40.15 -3.62 1.02
CA ASP A 461 -40.79 -4.68 1.84
C ASP A 461 -39.84 -5.77 2.42
N ARG A 462 -38.67 -5.37 2.94
CA ARG A 462 -37.64 -6.26 3.54
C ARG A 462 -36.79 -5.55 4.60
N ASP A 463 -36.34 -6.31 5.60
CA ASP A 463 -35.38 -5.88 6.65
C ASP A 463 -33.92 -5.63 6.17
N ALA A 464 -33.72 -5.38 4.87
CA ALA A 464 -32.40 -5.06 4.32
C ALA A 464 -32.12 -3.57 4.47
N ARG A 465 -30.89 -3.19 4.88
CA ARG A 465 -30.44 -1.79 4.83
C ARG A 465 -29.98 -1.45 3.40
N PRO A 466 -30.59 -0.47 2.71
CA PRO A 466 -29.99 0.11 1.51
C PRO A 466 -28.62 0.73 1.84
N THR A 467 -27.55 0.14 1.32
CA THR A 467 -26.32 0.90 1.11
C THR A 467 -26.62 1.95 0.03
N CYS A 468 -26.28 3.21 0.27
CA CYS A 468 -26.24 4.19 -0.82
C CYS A 468 -25.03 3.89 -1.70
N ARG A 469 -25.28 3.82 -3.00
CA ARG A 469 -24.49 3.09 -3.99
C ARG A 469 -23.53 4.05 -4.70
N TRP A 470 -22.25 3.99 -4.33
CA TRP A 470 -21.15 4.66 -5.06
C TRP A 470 -20.68 3.74 -6.19
N GLY A 471 -20.58 4.27 -7.41
CA GLY A 471 -20.01 3.52 -8.53
C GLY A 471 -18.60 3.04 -8.22
N LEU A 472 -18.22 1.84 -8.68
CA LEU A 472 -16.84 1.35 -8.56
C LEU A 472 -15.81 2.38 -9.08
N ARG A 473 -16.15 3.08 -10.18
CA ARG A 473 -15.45 4.28 -10.69
C ARG A 473 -15.16 5.32 -9.62
N ASP A 474 -16.21 5.78 -8.94
CA ASP A 474 -16.12 6.90 -8.01
C ASP A 474 -15.32 6.52 -6.77
N LEU A 475 -15.46 5.26 -6.31
CA LEU A 475 -14.64 4.71 -5.23
C LEU A 475 -13.16 4.65 -5.64
N LEU A 476 -12.84 4.14 -6.83
CA LEU A 476 -11.46 4.01 -7.32
C LEU A 476 -10.75 5.37 -7.40
N GLU A 477 -11.39 6.40 -7.96
CA GLU A 477 -10.77 7.73 -8.06
C GLU A 477 -10.73 8.45 -6.71
N ASN A 478 -11.78 8.38 -5.86
CA ASN A 478 -11.75 9.06 -4.55
C ASN A 478 -10.80 8.41 -3.54
N LEU A 479 -10.53 7.11 -3.66
CA LEU A 479 -9.68 6.35 -2.74
C LEU A 479 -8.29 6.04 -3.33
N ARG A 480 -8.01 6.48 -4.57
CA ARG A 480 -6.73 6.29 -5.29
C ARG A 480 -5.48 6.55 -4.44
N PRO A 481 -5.38 7.60 -3.60
CA PRO A 481 -4.17 7.88 -2.81
C PRO A 481 -3.85 6.83 -1.74
N ARG A 482 -4.76 5.89 -1.45
CA ARG A 482 -4.58 4.89 -0.39
C ARG A 482 -3.60 3.80 -0.76
N LEU A 483 -2.79 3.41 0.21
CA LEU A 483 -1.73 2.42 0.08
C LEU A 483 -2.30 0.99 0.16
N ALA A 484 -1.74 0.13 -0.70
CA ALA A 484 -2.08 -1.29 -0.80
C ALA A 484 -0.78 -2.08 -0.96
N THR A 485 -0.60 -3.13 -0.15
CA THR A 485 0.61 -3.98 -0.20
C THR A 485 0.57 -4.93 -1.39
N ASP A 486 -0.59 -5.52 -1.67
CA ASP A 486 -0.89 -6.12 -2.97
C ASP A 486 -1.59 -5.06 -3.83
N PRO A 487 -1.04 -4.65 -5.00
CA PRO A 487 -1.69 -3.66 -5.85
C PRO A 487 -3.12 -4.02 -6.30
N ARG A 488 -3.50 -5.30 -6.32
CA ARG A 488 -4.86 -5.76 -6.65
C ARG A 488 -5.91 -5.31 -5.62
N ASP A 489 -5.49 -5.07 -4.37
CA ASP A 489 -6.37 -4.60 -3.30
C ASP A 489 -6.91 -3.17 -3.56
N LYS A 490 -6.28 -2.39 -4.44
CA LYS A 490 -6.83 -1.12 -4.97
C LYS A 490 -8.23 -1.32 -5.56
N VAL A 491 -8.51 -2.49 -6.12
CA VAL A 491 -9.83 -2.89 -6.64
C VAL A 491 -10.58 -3.76 -5.63
N PHE A 492 -9.96 -4.84 -5.14
CA PHE A 492 -10.66 -5.86 -4.34
C PHE A 492 -11.28 -5.33 -3.04
N ALA A 493 -10.66 -4.36 -2.38
CA ALA A 493 -11.22 -3.73 -1.18
C ALA A 493 -12.49 -2.88 -1.46
N LEU A 494 -12.68 -2.45 -2.70
CA LEU A 494 -13.77 -1.57 -3.12
C LEU A 494 -15.00 -2.34 -3.60
N LEU A 495 -14.81 -3.52 -4.21
CA LEU A 495 -15.92 -4.37 -4.69
C LEU A 495 -16.96 -4.62 -3.58
N GLY A 496 -16.52 -4.97 -2.38
CA GLY A 496 -17.39 -5.24 -1.22
C GLY A 496 -18.12 -4.04 -0.62
N ILE A 497 -17.88 -2.82 -1.11
CA ILE A 497 -18.56 -1.56 -0.70
C ILE A 497 -19.13 -0.76 -1.89
N SER A 498 -19.09 -1.34 -3.09
CA SER A 498 -19.56 -0.72 -4.34
C SER A 498 -21.09 -0.72 -4.49
N ASP A 499 -21.55 -0.14 -5.58
CA ASP A 499 -22.95 -0.03 -5.98
C ASP A 499 -23.61 -1.35 -6.39
N VAL A 500 -22.86 -2.44 -6.60
CA VAL A 500 -23.42 -3.69 -7.12
C VAL A 500 -23.16 -4.87 -6.20
N ASP A 501 -24.14 -5.76 -6.09
CA ASP A 501 -24.13 -6.87 -5.14
C ASP A 501 -23.08 -7.93 -5.49
N ARG A 502 -22.52 -8.60 -4.47
CA ARG A 502 -21.41 -9.57 -4.62
C ARG A 502 -21.71 -10.71 -5.60
N GLU A 503 -22.98 -11.11 -5.75
CA GLU A 503 -23.38 -12.13 -6.73
C GLU A 503 -23.20 -11.63 -8.17
N PHE A 504 -23.54 -10.36 -8.46
CA PHE A 504 -23.33 -9.73 -9.77
C PHE A 504 -21.85 -9.66 -10.13
N TRP A 505 -20.98 -9.27 -9.20
CA TRP A 505 -19.54 -9.22 -9.46
C TRP A 505 -18.95 -10.61 -9.75
N ASN A 506 -19.44 -11.66 -9.09
CA ASN A 506 -19.07 -13.04 -9.42
C ASN A 506 -19.58 -13.43 -10.83
N ASP A 507 -20.83 -13.09 -11.17
CA ASP A 507 -21.43 -13.38 -12.49
C ASP A 507 -20.75 -12.58 -13.63
N LYS A 508 -20.14 -11.44 -13.31
CA LYS A 508 -19.25 -10.66 -14.21
C LYS A 508 -17.78 -11.09 -14.17
N GLY A 509 -17.44 -12.15 -13.45
CA GLY A 509 -16.06 -12.65 -13.34
C GLY A 509 -15.13 -11.82 -12.44
N MET A 510 -15.56 -10.64 -11.96
CA MET A 510 -14.89 -9.81 -10.96
C MET A 510 -15.02 -10.36 -9.52
N ALA A 511 -14.78 -11.66 -9.35
CA ALA A 511 -14.55 -12.23 -8.02
C ALA A 511 -13.20 -11.75 -7.47
N VAL A 512 -13.08 -11.62 -6.14
CA VAL A 512 -11.76 -11.50 -5.49
C VAL A 512 -11.04 -12.83 -5.70
N ASP A 513 -9.96 -12.80 -6.47
CA ASP A 513 -9.17 -13.96 -6.83
C ASP A 513 -7.69 -13.58 -6.91
N TYR A 514 -6.92 -13.98 -5.90
CA TYR A 514 -5.48 -13.69 -5.84
C TYR A 514 -4.62 -14.59 -6.75
N SER A 515 -5.23 -15.46 -7.57
CA SER A 515 -4.53 -16.17 -8.66
C SER A 515 -4.43 -15.35 -9.95
N LYS A 516 -5.33 -14.38 -10.18
CA LYS A 516 -5.29 -13.48 -11.34
C LYS A 516 -4.07 -12.55 -11.33
N SER A 517 -3.55 -12.19 -12.51
CA SER A 517 -2.48 -11.19 -12.57
C SER A 517 -3.02 -9.78 -12.26
N LEU A 518 -2.12 -8.86 -11.88
CA LEU A 518 -2.48 -7.45 -11.69
C LEU A 518 -3.07 -6.82 -12.96
N VAL A 519 -2.55 -7.19 -14.12
CA VAL A 519 -2.97 -6.68 -15.43
C VAL A 519 -4.42 -7.07 -15.72
N ASP A 520 -4.81 -8.28 -15.31
CA ASP A 520 -6.16 -8.80 -15.52
C ASP A 520 -7.14 -8.13 -14.56
N VAL A 521 -6.85 -8.10 -13.26
CA VAL A 521 -7.71 -7.43 -12.26
C VAL A 521 -7.94 -5.94 -12.60
N PHE A 522 -6.90 -5.23 -13.05
CA PHE A 522 -7.05 -3.81 -13.42
C PHE A 522 -7.79 -3.65 -14.74
N THR A 523 -7.61 -4.54 -15.72
CA THR A 523 -8.40 -4.43 -16.95
C THR A 523 -9.85 -4.80 -16.71
N GLU A 524 -10.15 -5.93 -16.04
CA GLU A 524 -11.51 -6.34 -15.68
C GLU A 524 -12.26 -5.22 -14.96
N ALA A 525 -11.62 -4.58 -13.97
CA ALA A 525 -12.18 -3.44 -13.26
C ALA A 525 -12.44 -2.24 -14.17
N THR A 526 -11.50 -1.91 -15.06
CA THR A 526 -11.68 -0.79 -15.99
C THR A 526 -12.75 -1.11 -17.03
N ASP A 527 -12.83 -2.35 -17.50
CA ASP A 527 -13.80 -2.75 -18.52
C ASP A 527 -15.19 -2.86 -17.92
N GLU A 528 -15.41 -3.35 -16.70
CA GLU A 528 -16.75 -3.21 -16.05
C GLU A 528 -17.17 -1.74 -15.87
N ILE A 529 -16.21 -0.81 -15.87
CA ILE A 529 -16.44 0.65 -15.88
C ILE A 529 -16.55 1.21 -17.33
N ILE A 530 -16.28 0.40 -18.37
CA ILE A 530 -16.19 0.74 -19.81
C ILE A 530 -16.96 -0.24 -20.76
N LYS A 531 -16.59 -1.52 -20.99
CA LYS A 531 -17.46 -2.71 -21.35
C LYS A 531 -16.90 -4.10 -20.88
N ASN A 532 -16.25 -4.83 -21.81
CA ASN A 532 -15.67 -6.19 -21.88
C ASN A 532 -15.14 -6.35 -23.34
N ASP A 533 -14.25 -7.24 -23.80
CA ASP A 533 -13.28 -8.22 -23.25
C ASP A 533 -11.96 -8.11 -24.12
N GLU A 534 -10.81 -8.78 -24.00
CA GLU A 534 -10.04 -9.59 -23.02
C GLU A 534 -8.53 -9.52 -23.49
N ALA A 535 -7.48 -9.68 -22.64
CA ALA A 535 -5.99 -9.60 -22.84
C ALA A 535 -5.37 -8.48 -23.76
N GLU A 536 -4.34 -7.65 -23.43
CA GLU A 536 -3.41 -7.46 -22.28
C GLU A 536 -3.44 -5.98 -21.74
N TRP A 537 -2.34 -5.33 -21.32
CA TRP A 537 -2.37 -3.96 -20.70
C TRP A 537 -2.66 -2.82 -21.71
N PRO A 538 -3.79 -2.11 -21.63
CA PRO A 538 -4.16 -1.04 -22.57
C PRO A 538 -3.81 0.36 -22.05
N SER A 539 -3.49 1.28 -22.97
CA SER A 539 -3.26 2.71 -22.62
C SER A 539 -4.48 3.45 -22.03
N TRP A 540 -5.68 2.93 -22.24
CA TRP A 540 -6.93 3.50 -21.71
C TRP A 540 -7.28 3.02 -20.28
N VAL A 541 -6.51 2.09 -19.71
CA VAL A 541 -6.64 1.60 -18.33
C VAL A 541 -5.83 2.46 -17.36
N PRO A 542 -6.44 3.01 -16.28
CA PRO A 542 -5.69 3.71 -15.25
C PRO A 542 -4.75 2.78 -14.49
N ASP A 543 -3.51 3.22 -14.27
CA ASP A 543 -2.69 2.63 -13.22
C ASP A 543 -3.10 3.21 -11.86
N TRP A 544 -3.99 2.54 -11.14
CA TRP A 544 -4.39 2.93 -9.77
C TRP A 544 -3.29 2.73 -8.72
N ARG A 545 -2.09 2.23 -9.09
CA ARG A 545 -0.89 2.34 -8.24
C ARG A 545 -0.36 3.75 -8.18
N LEU A 546 -0.45 4.50 -9.28
CA LEU A 546 0.03 5.87 -9.41
C LEU A 546 -0.98 6.84 -8.80
N ASP A 547 -0.47 7.82 -8.06
CA ASP A 547 -1.25 8.99 -7.67
C ASP A 547 -1.39 9.95 -8.85
N THR A 548 -2.55 10.59 -8.98
CA THR A 548 -2.84 11.54 -10.05
C THR A 548 -2.75 12.94 -9.49
N GLY A 549 -1.75 13.71 -9.93
CA GLY A 549 -1.64 15.13 -9.61
C GLY A 549 -2.93 15.88 -9.97
N THR A 550 -3.25 16.90 -9.18
CA THR A 550 -4.48 17.70 -9.33
C THR A 550 -4.65 18.19 -10.77
N GLY A 551 -5.74 17.81 -11.41
CA GLY A 551 -6.04 18.18 -12.81
C GLY A 551 -6.13 16.99 -13.75
N CYS A 552 -5.25 15.99 -13.62
CA CYS A 552 -5.19 14.81 -14.50
C CYS A 552 -6.22 13.73 -14.10
N ALA A 553 -7.52 14.08 -14.18
CA ALA A 553 -8.61 13.21 -13.77
C ALA A 553 -8.99 12.19 -14.86
N TRP A 554 -9.21 10.92 -14.49
CA TRP A 554 -9.62 9.88 -15.43
C TRP A 554 -11.07 10.06 -15.92
N GLY A 555 -11.21 10.51 -17.16
CA GLY A 555 -12.52 10.85 -17.74
C GLY A 555 -13.19 9.77 -18.59
N ILE A 556 -12.59 8.59 -18.81
CA ILE A 556 -13.09 7.64 -19.82
C ILE A 556 -14.34 6.91 -19.32
N GLY A 557 -15.45 7.11 -20.01
CA GLY A 557 -16.82 6.77 -19.63
C GLY A 557 -17.59 7.89 -18.92
N ALA A 558 -17.12 9.13 -18.96
CA ALA A 558 -17.93 10.30 -18.61
C ALA A 558 -18.82 10.76 -19.79
N PRO A 559 -19.98 11.41 -19.54
CA PRO A 559 -20.72 12.08 -20.60
C PRO A 559 -19.91 13.26 -21.16
N LEU A 560 -20.02 13.48 -22.47
CA LEU A 560 -19.41 14.62 -23.15
C LEU A 560 -20.08 15.93 -22.69
N LYS A 561 -19.29 16.94 -22.33
CA LYS A 561 -19.83 18.26 -21.99
C LYS A 561 -20.34 18.96 -23.26
N THR A 562 -21.56 19.47 -23.21
CA THR A 562 -22.20 20.26 -24.27
C THR A 562 -22.94 21.45 -23.65
N GLU A 563 -22.92 22.63 -24.28
CA GLU A 563 -23.68 23.78 -23.77
C GLU A 563 -25.18 23.49 -23.61
N GLY A 564 -25.77 23.98 -22.51
CA GLY A 564 -27.20 23.96 -22.27
C GLY A 564 -27.86 22.60 -22.05
N ASN A 565 -27.09 21.52 -21.83
CA ASN A 565 -27.63 20.17 -21.73
C ASN A 565 -26.90 19.29 -20.69
N ASP A 566 -27.22 19.48 -19.42
CA ASP A 566 -26.80 18.61 -18.29
C ASP A 566 -27.51 17.24 -18.30
N ASN A 567 -27.70 16.62 -19.47
CA ASN A 567 -28.38 15.35 -19.61
C ASN A 567 -27.48 14.19 -19.13
N PRO A 568 -27.78 13.53 -17.99
CA PRO A 568 -26.92 12.47 -17.46
C PRO A 568 -26.91 11.22 -18.36
N ASN A 569 -27.93 11.07 -19.21
CA ASN A 569 -28.13 9.92 -20.09
C ASN A 569 -27.41 10.08 -21.45
N GLY A 570 -26.20 10.62 -21.43
CA GLY A 570 -25.31 10.71 -22.60
C GLY A 570 -24.79 9.33 -23.02
N SER A 571 -25.64 8.55 -23.68
CA SER A 571 -25.41 7.13 -23.99
C SER A 571 -24.04 6.88 -24.65
N HIS A 572 -23.19 6.06 -24.02
CA HIS A 572 -21.87 5.74 -24.54
C HIS A 572 -21.94 4.92 -25.83
N VAL A 573 -21.78 5.56 -26.99
CA VAL A 573 -21.74 4.89 -28.30
C VAL A 573 -20.33 4.35 -28.56
N TYR A 574 -19.92 3.39 -27.73
CA TYR A 574 -18.74 2.57 -27.95
C TYR A 574 -18.97 1.61 -29.13
N ILE A 575 -17.89 1.23 -29.81
CA ILE A 575 -17.92 0.28 -30.92
C ILE A 575 -17.32 -1.04 -30.42
N PRO A 576 -18.03 -2.18 -30.55
CA PRO A 576 -17.46 -3.49 -30.24
C PRO A 576 -16.27 -3.79 -31.15
N THR A 577 -15.17 -4.24 -30.54
CA THR A 577 -13.96 -4.67 -31.23
C THR A 577 -13.91 -6.20 -31.31
N THR A 578 -13.03 -6.72 -32.17
CA THR A 578 -12.67 -8.14 -32.23
C THR A 578 -11.18 -8.36 -31.92
N GLU A 579 -10.48 -7.29 -31.55
CA GLU A 579 -9.07 -7.32 -31.15
C GLU A 579 -8.99 -7.22 -29.63
N PRO A 580 -8.38 -8.23 -28.95
CA PRO A 580 -8.16 -8.28 -27.51
C PRO A 580 -7.83 -6.94 -26.84
N ARG A 581 -8.62 -6.59 -25.80
CA ARG A 581 -8.62 -5.36 -24.96
C ARG A 581 -8.46 -4.01 -25.71
N SER A 582 -8.75 -3.97 -27.00
CA SER A 582 -8.78 -2.72 -27.77
C SER A 582 -10.11 -1.96 -27.58
N LEU A 583 -10.04 -0.65 -27.33
CA LEU A 583 -11.22 0.20 -27.09
C LEU A 583 -11.49 1.08 -28.32
N ALA A 584 -12.51 0.74 -29.11
CA ALA A 584 -12.94 1.58 -30.23
C ALA A 584 -13.96 2.63 -29.78
N VAL A 585 -13.56 3.91 -29.85
CA VAL A 585 -14.39 5.09 -29.55
C VAL A 585 -14.59 5.94 -30.80
N LYS A 586 -15.74 6.61 -30.90
CA LYS A 586 -15.95 7.65 -31.92
C LYS A 586 -15.40 8.99 -31.46
N GLY A 587 -14.98 9.83 -32.39
CA GLY A 587 -14.63 11.21 -32.10
C GLY A 587 -14.19 12.01 -33.32
N LYS A 588 -13.56 13.15 -33.05
CA LYS A 588 -13.03 14.09 -34.05
C LYS A 588 -11.62 14.52 -33.66
N VAL A 589 -10.72 14.61 -34.63
CA VAL A 589 -9.41 15.25 -34.44
C VAL A 589 -9.63 16.75 -34.37
N ILE A 590 -9.05 17.40 -33.35
CA ILE A 590 -8.95 18.85 -33.27
C ILE A 590 -7.71 19.31 -34.04
N GLY A 591 -6.57 18.67 -33.81
CA GLY A 591 -5.32 18.91 -34.54
C GLY A 591 -4.17 18.05 -34.02
N ARG A 592 -3.07 17.99 -34.76
CA ARG A 592 -1.81 17.35 -34.37
C ARG A 592 -0.90 18.36 -33.68
N VAL A 593 -0.25 17.96 -32.60
CA VAL A 593 0.73 18.79 -31.86
C VAL A 593 1.94 19.07 -32.77
N MET A 594 2.11 20.35 -33.15
CA MET A 594 3.27 20.84 -33.93
C MET A 594 4.36 21.45 -33.06
N TYR A 595 3.98 21.90 -31.87
CA TYR A 595 4.90 22.45 -30.88
C TYR A 595 4.40 22.05 -29.50
N LYS A 596 5.36 21.65 -28.66
CA LYS A 596 5.19 21.62 -27.21
C LYS A 596 6.32 22.41 -26.57
N ASN A 597 6.09 22.94 -25.36
CA ASN A 597 7.17 23.50 -24.56
C ASN A 597 8.22 22.42 -24.16
N GLN A 598 9.42 22.88 -23.78
CA GLN A 598 10.50 22.00 -23.32
C GLN A 598 10.34 21.57 -21.85
N TYR A 599 9.79 22.46 -21.03
CA TYR A 599 9.51 22.30 -19.60
C TYR A 599 8.54 21.12 -19.32
N ARG A 600 8.70 20.42 -18.19
CA ARG A 600 7.85 19.27 -17.80
C ARG A 600 6.44 19.71 -17.44
N HIS A 601 6.33 20.71 -16.57
CA HIS A 601 5.06 21.22 -16.04
C HIS A 601 5.14 22.75 -15.88
N PHE A 602 3.99 23.43 -15.87
CA PHE A 602 3.92 24.90 -15.83
C PHE A 602 4.69 25.54 -14.67
N GLY A 603 4.85 24.84 -13.53
CA GLY A 603 5.65 25.30 -12.40
C GLY A 603 7.10 25.68 -12.76
N GLU A 604 7.76 24.97 -13.68
CA GLU A 604 9.11 25.30 -14.15
C GLU A 604 9.09 26.62 -14.95
N ILE A 605 8.10 26.78 -15.83
CA ILE A 605 7.91 28.00 -16.64
C ILE A 605 7.70 29.23 -15.74
N PHE A 606 7.02 29.04 -14.61
CA PHE A 606 6.75 30.09 -13.64
C PHE A 606 7.92 30.36 -12.70
N GLN A 607 8.66 29.34 -12.26
CA GLN A 607 9.77 29.48 -11.32
C GLN A 607 11.04 30.04 -11.98
N ASP A 608 11.36 29.59 -13.19
CA ASP A 608 12.60 29.94 -13.90
C ASP A 608 12.41 31.06 -14.96
N ASN A 609 11.29 31.78 -14.92
CA ASN A 609 10.96 32.94 -15.76
C ASN A 609 10.94 32.68 -17.29
N HIS A 610 10.43 31.52 -17.72
CA HIS A 610 10.45 31.09 -19.12
C HIS A 610 9.15 31.34 -19.91
N LEU A 611 8.14 32.01 -19.33
CA LEU A 611 6.82 32.15 -20.00
C LEU A 611 6.91 32.90 -21.33
N TRP A 612 7.78 33.92 -21.40
CA TRP A 612 8.02 34.68 -22.61
C TRP A 612 8.67 33.86 -23.75
N GLU A 613 9.37 32.76 -23.45
CA GLU A 613 9.85 31.84 -24.50
C GLU A 613 8.68 31.08 -25.14
N VAL A 614 7.73 30.63 -24.32
CA VAL A 614 6.51 29.94 -24.79
C VAL A 614 5.59 30.91 -25.54
N TYR A 615 5.43 32.15 -25.05
CA TYR A 615 4.71 33.23 -25.75
C TYR A 615 5.29 33.47 -27.14
N ASN A 616 6.59 33.74 -27.24
CA ASN A 616 7.23 34.04 -28.52
C ASN A 616 7.11 32.85 -29.48
N ALA A 617 7.30 31.62 -29.01
CA ALA A 617 7.10 30.43 -29.82
C ALA A 617 5.66 30.30 -30.37
N CYS A 618 4.63 30.72 -29.62
CA CYS A 618 3.26 30.75 -30.09
C CYS A 618 3.03 31.85 -31.15
N MET A 619 3.50 33.08 -30.90
CA MET A 619 3.34 34.20 -31.83
C MET A 619 4.10 34.04 -33.15
N GLU A 620 5.21 33.29 -33.14
CA GLU A 620 5.92 32.88 -34.37
C GLU A 620 5.12 31.88 -35.24
N ARG A 621 4.19 31.13 -34.64
CA ARG A 621 3.48 30.00 -35.26
C ARG A 621 2.04 30.32 -35.66
N LEU A 622 1.40 31.27 -34.98
CA LEU A 622 -0.02 31.59 -35.12
C LEU A 622 -0.21 33.05 -35.57
N SER A 623 -0.76 33.24 -36.78
CA SER A 623 -1.09 34.58 -37.32
C SER A 623 -2.54 35.01 -37.09
N ALA A 624 -3.39 34.09 -36.62
CA ALA A 624 -4.79 34.27 -36.24
C ALA A 624 -5.20 33.04 -35.39
N TYR A 625 -6.23 33.18 -34.54
CA TYR A 625 -6.72 32.08 -33.71
C TYR A 625 -8.07 31.51 -34.23
N PRO A 626 -8.34 30.19 -34.14
CA PRO A 626 -9.52 29.57 -34.78
C PRO A 626 -10.89 30.12 -34.35
N THR A 627 -11.05 30.52 -33.09
CA THR A 627 -12.30 31.06 -32.54
C THR A 627 -12.55 32.55 -32.85
N GLY A 628 -11.56 33.25 -33.41
CA GLY A 628 -11.71 34.60 -33.99
C GLY A 628 -11.19 35.77 -33.13
N GLU A 629 -10.85 35.52 -31.87
CA GLU A 629 -10.08 36.43 -31.03
C GLU A 629 -8.61 36.56 -31.50
N ASP A 630 -7.89 37.53 -30.96
CA ASP A 630 -6.46 37.67 -31.22
C ASP A 630 -5.63 36.60 -30.47
N VAL A 631 -4.43 36.35 -30.98
CA VAL A 631 -3.56 35.27 -30.50
C VAL A 631 -3.02 35.54 -29.09
N GLU A 632 -2.82 36.80 -28.70
CA GLU A 632 -2.33 37.16 -27.36
C GLU A 632 -3.41 36.90 -26.30
N THR A 633 -4.67 37.24 -26.62
CA THR A 633 -5.85 36.91 -25.82
C THR A 633 -6.07 35.41 -25.73
N ALA A 634 -6.04 34.67 -26.85
CA ALA A 634 -6.17 33.21 -26.84
C ALA A 634 -5.05 32.53 -26.05
N PHE A 635 -3.81 33.07 -26.08
CA PHE A 635 -2.70 32.61 -25.26
C PHE A 635 -2.97 32.85 -23.78
N GLY A 636 -3.36 34.06 -23.38
CA GLY A 636 -3.71 34.40 -22.00
C GLY A 636 -4.89 33.59 -21.43
N LEU A 637 -5.90 33.28 -22.24
CA LEU A 637 -7.00 32.40 -21.86
C LEU A 637 -6.58 30.93 -21.80
N THR A 638 -5.69 30.49 -22.70
CA THR A 638 -5.05 29.17 -22.59
C THR A 638 -4.22 29.07 -21.31
N LEU A 639 -3.61 30.17 -20.85
CA LEU A 639 -2.84 30.30 -19.59
C LEU A 639 -3.68 30.46 -18.30
N ILE A 640 -5.01 30.35 -18.39
CA ILE A 640 -5.86 30.09 -17.21
C ILE A 640 -6.71 28.82 -17.32
N GLY A 641 -6.57 28.03 -18.39
CA GLY A 641 -7.15 26.68 -18.47
C GLY A 641 -8.68 26.63 -18.36
N GLY A 642 -9.37 27.73 -18.67
CA GLY A 642 -10.82 27.86 -18.52
C GLY A 642 -11.31 28.08 -17.08
N LEU A 643 -10.43 28.42 -16.13
CA LEU A 643 -10.85 28.89 -14.81
C LEU A 643 -11.73 30.16 -14.94
N PRO A 644 -12.69 30.38 -14.03
CA PRO A 644 -13.47 31.61 -14.02
C PRO A 644 -12.59 32.81 -13.67
N PHE A 645 -12.88 33.99 -14.23
CA PHE A 645 -12.16 35.22 -13.85
C PHE A 645 -12.34 35.50 -12.35
N PRO A 646 -11.35 36.13 -11.68
CA PRO A 646 -11.52 36.61 -10.32
C PRO A 646 -12.77 37.47 -10.16
N VAL A 647 -13.46 37.33 -9.02
CA VAL A 647 -14.73 38.01 -8.73
C VAL A 647 -14.62 39.54 -8.86
N GLY A 648 -13.43 40.11 -8.64
CA GLY A 648 -13.13 41.54 -8.80
C GLY A 648 -13.06 42.04 -10.26
N LEU A 649 -12.98 41.13 -11.24
CA LEU A 649 -13.00 41.41 -12.69
C LEU A 649 -14.35 41.04 -13.31
N GLN A 650 -14.99 39.94 -12.86
CA GLN A 650 -16.38 39.61 -13.24
C GLN A 650 -17.31 40.80 -12.96
N LYS A 651 -17.22 41.40 -11.77
CA LYS A 651 -18.02 42.56 -11.33
C LYS A 651 -17.74 43.86 -12.10
N LYS A 652 -16.84 43.87 -13.07
CA LYS A 652 -16.42 45.04 -13.86
C LYS A 652 -16.65 44.88 -15.36
N GLU A 653 -17.31 43.80 -15.81
CA GLU A 653 -17.56 43.51 -17.23
C GLU A 653 -16.29 43.65 -18.10
N THR A 654 -15.15 43.19 -17.55
CA THR A 654 -13.84 43.38 -18.17
C THR A 654 -13.66 42.46 -19.38
N SER A 655 -13.14 43.01 -20.48
CA SER A 655 -12.97 42.26 -21.74
C SER A 655 -11.83 41.23 -21.67
N LEU A 656 -11.86 40.24 -22.55
CA LEU A 656 -10.90 39.12 -22.58
C LEU A 656 -9.45 39.58 -22.82
N GLU A 657 -9.28 40.56 -23.70
CA GLU A 657 -7.99 41.16 -24.04
C GLU A 657 -7.43 41.95 -22.84
N THR A 658 -8.32 42.68 -22.14
CA THR A 658 -7.97 43.40 -20.90
C THR A 658 -7.61 42.43 -19.77
N TYR A 659 -8.22 41.24 -19.74
CA TYR A 659 -7.89 40.18 -18.80
C TYR A 659 -6.51 39.58 -19.09
N ALA A 660 -6.26 39.14 -20.32
CA ALA A 660 -4.98 38.55 -20.74
C ALA A 660 -3.80 39.52 -20.50
N ALA A 661 -3.94 40.79 -20.89
CA ALA A 661 -2.93 41.82 -20.64
C ALA A 661 -2.64 42.03 -19.13
N LYS A 662 -3.67 41.92 -18.27
CA LYS A 662 -3.51 42.01 -16.81
C LYS A 662 -2.85 40.78 -16.21
N TYR A 663 -3.06 39.60 -16.77
CA TYR A 663 -2.36 38.38 -16.37
C TYR A 663 -0.87 38.46 -16.72
N MET A 664 -0.52 38.87 -17.94
CA MET A 664 0.90 39.05 -18.33
C MET A 664 1.59 40.12 -17.45
N GLN A 665 0.90 41.23 -17.15
CA GLN A 665 1.39 42.23 -16.19
C GLN A 665 1.61 41.64 -14.78
N PHE A 666 0.70 40.78 -14.31
CA PHE A 666 0.86 40.08 -13.03
C PHE A 666 2.09 39.16 -13.05
N TYR A 667 2.28 38.38 -14.12
CA TYR A 667 3.46 37.54 -14.30
C TYR A 667 4.74 38.37 -14.21
N ASP A 668 4.89 39.41 -15.03
CA ASP A 668 6.08 40.28 -15.03
C ASP A 668 6.37 40.87 -13.63
N ASN A 669 5.32 41.31 -12.92
CA ASN A 669 5.44 41.78 -11.54
C ASN A 669 5.93 40.68 -10.59
N THR A 670 5.45 39.44 -10.71
CA THR A 670 5.96 38.32 -9.89
C THR A 670 7.42 37.98 -10.17
N GLN A 671 7.92 38.21 -11.39
CA GLN A 671 9.31 37.93 -11.80
C GLN A 671 10.31 39.04 -11.43
N MET A 672 9.85 40.13 -10.79
CA MET A 672 10.74 41.22 -10.36
C MET A 672 11.79 40.75 -9.32
N PRO A 673 13.02 41.31 -9.33
CA PRO A 673 14.07 40.97 -8.36
C PRO A 673 13.66 41.13 -6.89
N MET A 674 14.30 40.33 -6.04
CA MET A 674 14.06 40.27 -4.59
C MET A 674 15.36 40.36 -3.76
N GLY A 675 16.48 40.77 -4.37
CA GLY A 675 17.81 40.74 -3.73
C GLY A 675 18.02 41.81 -2.66
N THR A 676 17.25 42.90 -2.70
CA THR A 676 17.34 44.03 -1.76
C THR A 676 15.96 44.47 -1.26
N PRO A 677 15.88 45.15 -0.08
CA PRO A 677 14.63 45.70 0.41
C PRO A 677 13.96 46.70 -0.55
N GLU A 678 14.75 47.44 -1.33
CA GLU A 678 14.26 48.43 -2.28
C GLU A 678 13.66 47.81 -3.56
N GLU A 679 14.15 46.64 -3.97
CA GLU A 679 13.54 45.85 -5.05
C GLU A 679 12.26 45.17 -4.55
N LYS A 680 12.29 44.58 -3.35
CA LYS A 680 11.11 43.96 -2.72
C LYS A 680 9.96 44.95 -2.57
N ALA A 681 10.23 46.17 -2.09
CA ALA A 681 9.22 47.22 -1.97
C ALA A 681 8.60 47.62 -3.32
N LYS A 682 9.39 47.70 -4.40
CA LYS A 682 8.88 47.98 -5.76
C LYS A 682 8.02 46.83 -6.30
N ARG A 683 8.40 45.58 -6.02
CA ARG A 683 7.62 44.38 -6.37
C ARG A 683 6.28 44.37 -5.63
N GLU A 684 6.27 44.69 -4.34
CA GLU A 684 5.06 44.81 -3.53
C GLU A 684 4.15 45.97 -4.01
N GLU A 685 4.72 47.11 -4.39
CA GLU A 685 3.98 48.24 -4.99
C GLU A 685 3.34 47.85 -6.34
N ALA A 686 4.08 47.16 -7.21
CA ALA A 686 3.58 46.72 -8.51
C ALA A 686 2.47 45.65 -8.39
N LEU A 687 2.66 44.66 -7.51
CA LEU A 687 1.66 43.62 -7.23
C LEU A 687 0.38 44.18 -6.58
N ALA A 688 0.45 45.30 -5.86
CA ALA A 688 -0.73 45.91 -5.24
C ALA A 688 -1.80 46.35 -6.26
N GLU A 689 -1.44 46.69 -7.50
CA GLU A 689 -2.42 46.99 -8.56
C GLU A 689 -3.08 45.74 -9.17
N THR A 690 -2.40 44.59 -9.18
CA THR A 690 -2.96 43.32 -9.63
C THR A 690 -3.79 42.65 -8.53
N TYR A 691 -3.41 42.79 -7.25
CA TYR A 691 -4.22 42.35 -6.11
C TYR A 691 -5.57 43.10 -6.04
N LYS A 692 -5.62 44.40 -6.40
CA LYS A 692 -6.88 45.20 -6.50
C LYS A 692 -7.87 44.70 -7.56
N VAL A 693 -7.49 43.74 -8.39
CA VAL A 693 -8.39 43.07 -9.35
C VAL A 693 -8.60 41.58 -9.06
N GLY A 694 -8.00 41.04 -7.98
CA GLY A 694 -8.10 39.63 -7.60
C GLY A 694 -7.12 38.70 -8.33
N LEU A 695 -6.05 39.24 -8.90
CA LEU A 695 -4.91 38.44 -9.40
C LEU A 695 -3.86 38.41 -8.28
N ASP A 696 -4.09 37.55 -7.28
CA ASP A 696 -3.28 37.41 -6.07
C ASP A 696 -2.65 36.01 -5.92
N MET A 697 -1.99 35.74 -4.79
CA MET A 697 -1.28 34.48 -4.55
C MET A 697 -2.20 33.27 -4.38
N SER A 698 -3.44 33.45 -3.89
CA SER A 698 -4.42 32.36 -3.79
C SER A 698 -4.94 32.00 -5.17
N TRP A 699 -5.31 33.01 -5.95
CA TRP A 699 -5.69 32.81 -7.35
C TRP A 699 -4.55 32.19 -8.19
N LEU A 700 -3.29 32.59 -7.95
CA LEU A 700 -2.14 31.95 -8.59
C LEU A 700 -1.97 30.48 -8.16
N GLN A 701 -2.30 30.10 -6.92
CA GLN A 701 -2.31 28.70 -6.49
C GLN A 701 -3.39 27.88 -7.22
N GLU A 702 -4.59 28.44 -7.44
CA GLU A 702 -5.63 27.79 -8.27
C GLU A 702 -5.15 27.54 -9.70
N VAL A 703 -4.46 28.52 -10.31
CA VAL A 703 -3.84 28.37 -11.63
C VAL A 703 -2.74 27.29 -11.59
N LEU A 704 -1.79 27.36 -10.66
CA LEU A 704 -0.71 26.37 -10.59
C LEU A 704 -1.25 24.94 -10.35
N ALA A 705 -2.29 24.78 -9.53
CA ALA A 705 -2.94 23.51 -9.26
C ALA A 705 -3.66 22.95 -10.50
N ALA A 706 -4.35 23.79 -11.28
CA ALA A 706 -4.98 23.37 -12.54
C ALA A 706 -3.97 22.98 -13.65
N TYR A 707 -2.67 23.20 -13.42
CA TYR A 707 -1.59 23.02 -14.41
C TYR A 707 -0.57 21.93 -13.99
N CYS A 708 -0.82 21.24 -12.88
CA CYS A 708 0.03 20.15 -12.42
C CYS A 708 0.11 19.03 -13.48
N GLU A 709 1.32 18.51 -13.73
CA GLU A 709 1.62 17.52 -14.79
C GLU A 709 1.06 17.85 -16.19
N ARG A 710 0.99 19.14 -16.58
CA ARG A 710 0.57 19.59 -17.92
C ARG A 710 1.60 20.47 -18.65
N ARG A 711 1.69 20.28 -19.97
CA ARG A 711 2.54 21.00 -20.94
C ARG A 711 1.74 21.91 -21.86
N PHE A 712 2.28 23.07 -22.20
CA PHE A 712 1.68 23.97 -23.19
C PHE A 712 1.97 23.47 -24.61
N ILE A 713 0.95 23.45 -25.47
CA ILE A 713 1.02 22.95 -26.85
C ILE A 713 0.36 23.90 -27.88
N VAL A 714 0.81 23.79 -29.14
CA VAL A 714 0.16 24.37 -30.33
C VAL A 714 -0.08 23.27 -31.36
N THR A 715 -1.26 23.28 -31.99
CA THR A 715 -1.69 22.27 -32.98
C THR A 715 -1.69 22.79 -34.42
N ASP A 716 -1.66 21.89 -35.41
CA ASP A 716 -1.69 22.19 -36.85
C ASP A 716 -2.99 22.88 -37.33
N SER A 717 -4.09 22.72 -36.59
CA SER A 717 -5.34 23.46 -36.79
C SER A 717 -5.35 24.86 -36.15
N GLY A 718 -4.24 25.27 -35.51
CA GLY A 718 -4.05 26.59 -34.93
C GLY A 718 -4.48 26.72 -33.46
N HIS A 719 -5.05 25.67 -32.86
CA HIS A 719 -5.48 25.71 -31.45
C HIS A 719 -4.30 25.59 -30.48
N MET A 720 -4.38 26.32 -29.37
CA MET A 720 -3.51 26.23 -28.20
C MET A 720 -4.14 25.38 -27.12
N GLY A 721 -3.33 24.78 -26.24
CA GLY A 721 -3.82 23.91 -25.19
C GLY A 721 -2.80 23.54 -24.11
N LEU A 722 -3.30 22.80 -23.12
CA LEU A 722 -2.55 22.22 -22.01
C LEU A 722 -2.77 20.71 -22.06
N ALA A 723 -1.76 19.96 -22.47
CA ALA A 723 -1.83 18.51 -22.62
C ALA A 723 -1.08 17.82 -21.47
N HIS A 724 -1.40 16.54 -21.19
CA HIS A 724 -0.65 15.72 -20.24
C HIS A 724 0.87 15.78 -20.49
N HIS A 725 1.69 15.80 -19.43
CA HIS A 725 3.12 16.09 -19.53
C HIS A 725 3.91 15.17 -20.45
N GLU A 726 3.46 13.93 -20.69
CA GLU A 726 4.09 12.98 -21.63
C GLU A 726 3.79 13.25 -23.12
N VAL A 727 3.08 14.34 -23.46
CA VAL A 727 2.82 14.74 -24.84
C VAL A 727 4.09 14.96 -25.66
N LEU A 728 4.05 14.53 -26.92
CA LEU A 728 5.10 14.67 -27.93
C LEU A 728 4.58 15.43 -29.17
N GLU A 729 5.50 16.03 -29.92
CA GLU A 729 5.19 16.53 -31.25
C GLU A 729 4.86 15.35 -32.18
N GLY A 730 3.76 15.47 -32.93
CA GLY A 730 3.19 14.37 -33.69
C GLY A 730 1.99 13.67 -33.04
N ASP A 731 1.79 13.82 -31.71
CA ASP A 731 0.58 13.35 -31.01
C ASP A 731 -0.66 14.12 -31.49
N VAL A 732 -1.85 13.54 -31.31
CA VAL A 732 -3.12 14.06 -31.82
C VAL A 732 -4.01 14.52 -30.66
N ILE A 733 -4.47 15.76 -30.70
CA ILE A 733 -5.55 16.23 -29.83
C ILE A 733 -6.88 15.87 -30.46
N ALA A 734 -7.72 15.15 -29.71
CA ALA A 734 -9.01 14.67 -30.15
C ALA A 734 -10.10 14.92 -29.10
N VAL A 735 -11.34 15.07 -29.55
CA VAL A 735 -12.53 14.95 -28.69
C VAL A 735 -13.19 13.63 -29.02
N VAL A 736 -13.29 12.74 -28.04
CA VAL A 736 -13.90 11.40 -28.19
C VAL A 736 -15.16 11.27 -27.34
N MET A 737 -16.15 10.57 -27.89
CA MET A 737 -17.41 10.25 -27.22
C MET A 737 -17.13 9.31 -26.04
N GLY A 738 -17.52 9.71 -24.85
CA GLY A 738 -17.14 9.03 -23.60
C GLY A 738 -15.99 9.69 -22.85
N LEU A 739 -15.49 10.85 -23.27
CA LEU A 739 -14.73 11.76 -22.41
C LEU A 739 -15.53 13.03 -22.12
N LYS A 740 -15.31 13.60 -20.94
CA LYS A 740 -15.81 14.93 -20.57
C LYS A 740 -15.08 16.07 -21.29
N TRP A 741 -13.81 15.85 -21.65
CA TRP A 741 -12.85 16.84 -22.16
C TRP A 741 -12.08 16.28 -23.38
N PRO A 742 -11.35 17.12 -24.14
CA PRO A 742 -10.36 16.65 -25.12
C PRO A 742 -9.28 15.75 -24.49
N CYS A 743 -8.57 14.98 -25.33
CA CYS A 743 -7.46 14.11 -24.93
C CYS A 743 -6.31 14.10 -25.92
N VAL A 744 -5.16 13.61 -25.43
CA VAL A 744 -3.95 13.34 -26.20
C VAL A 744 -3.94 11.88 -26.64
N LEU A 745 -3.89 11.63 -27.95
CA LEU A 745 -3.82 10.30 -28.57
C LEU A 745 -2.55 10.19 -29.42
N ARG A 746 -1.66 9.26 -29.09
CA ARG A 746 -0.44 8.98 -29.84
C ARG A 746 -0.67 7.90 -30.91
N PRO A 747 -0.47 8.17 -32.21
CA PRO A 747 -0.61 7.14 -33.25
C PRO A 747 0.45 6.05 -33.08
N LYS A 748 0.06 4.77 -33.12
CA LYS A 748 1.02 3.65 -33.11
C LYS A 748 1.72 3.44 -34.46
N SER A 749 1.23 4.06 -35.54
CA SER A 749 1.94 4.23 -36.82
C SER A 749 1.50 5.48 -37.59
N GLU A 750 2.31 5.92 -38.56
CA GLU A 750 2.05 7.13 -39.37
C GLU A 750 0.69 7.12 -40.10
N ARG A 751 0.17 5.93 -40.42
CA ARG A 751 -1.10 5.75 -41.12
C ARG A 751 -2.31 5.65 -40.21
N HIS A 752 -2.08 5.54 -38.89
CA HIS A 752 -3.10 5.25 -37.88
C HIS A 752 -3.75 3.85 -37.98
N ASP A 753 -3.36 3.03 -38.97
CA ASP A 753 -3.87 1.67 -39.21
C ASP A 753 -3.71 0.76 -37.97
N ASP A 754 -2.63 0.94 -37.20
CA ASP A 754 -2.32 0.15 -36.00
C ASP A 754 -3.02 0.64 -34.72
N GLY A 755 -3.79 1.73 -34.79
CA GLY A 755 -4.49 2.35 -33.67
C GLY A 755 -3.68 3.42 -32.92
N TYR A 756 -4.10 3.71 -31.69
CA TYR A 756 -3.59 4.81 -30.87
C TYR A 756 -3.27 4.35 -29.44
N GLU A 757 -2.31 5.01 -28.80
CA GLU A 757 -2.10 5.04 -27.35
C GLU A 757 -2.81 6.27 -26.78
N PHE A 758 -3.59 6.10 -25.71
CA PHE A 758 -4.13 7.19 -24.91
C PHE A 758 -3.04 7.71 -23.96
N VAL A 759 -2.68 8.99 -24.09
CA VAL A 759 -1.56 9.60 -23.33
C VAL A 759 -2.08 10.41 -22.13
N GLY A 760 -3.33 10.88 -22.16
CA GLY A 760 -3.95 11.63 -21.07
C GLY A 760 -5.03 12.60 -21.56
N ASP A 761 -5.58 13.38 -20.63
CA ASP A 761 -6.53 14.46 -20.95
C ASP A 761 -5.81 15.72 -21.49
N ALA A 762 -6.60 16.63 -22.07
CA ALA A 762 -6.10 17.91 -22.55
C ALA A 762 -7.14 19.02 -22.39
N TYR A 763 -6.70 20.19 -21.92
CA TYR A 763 -7.38 21.46 -22.19
C TYR A 763 -6.99 21.92 -23.60
N CYS A 764 -7.94 22.43 -24.38
CA CYS A 764 -7.68 23.06 -25.66
C CYS A 764 -8.65 24.23 -25.88
N HIS A 765 -8.13 25.45 -26.06
CA HIS A 765 -8.97 26.66 -26.05
C HIS A 765 -9.86 26.72 -27.29
N GLY A 766 -11.16 26.95 -27.10
CA GLY A 766 -12.19 26.97 -28.15
C GLY A 766 -12.92 25.63 -28.39
N VAL A 767 -12.58 24.54 -27.69
CA VAL A 767 -13.20 23.21 -27.88
C VAL A 767 -13.59 22.48 -26.58
N MET A 768 -13.79 23.22 -25.48
CA MET A 768 -14.01 22.66 -24.14
C MET A 768 -15.49 22.45 -23.75
N ASN A 769 -16.43 22.93 -24.56
CA ASN A 769 -17.87 22.91 -24.30
C ASN A 769 -18.66 22.13 -25.37
N GLY A 770 -17.98 21.35 -26.20
CA GLY A 770 -18.57 20.49 -27.24
C GLY A 770 -18.66 21.14 -28.62
N GLU A 771 -18.10 22.33 -28.81
CA GLU A 771 -18.12 23.15 -30.02
C GLU A 771 -17.66 22.36 -31.26
N ALA A 772 -16.60 21.56 -31.12
CA ALA A 772 -16.08 20.72 -32.19
C ALA A 772 -17.03 19.57 -32.61
N MET A 773 -17.99 19.20 -31.75
CA MET A 773 -18.81 17.99 -31.85
C MET A 773 -20.26 18.24 -32.25
N GLU A 774 -20.70 19.50 -32.41
CA GLU A 774 -22.08 19.85 -32.78
C GLU A 774 -22.58 19.10 -34.04
N ASP A 775 -21.73 18.99 -35.06
CA ASP A 775 -22.01 18.21 -36.28
C ASP A 775 -22.21 16.71 -36.02
N MET A 776 -21.44 16.13 -35.08
CA MET A 776 -21.58 14.71 -34.72
C MET A 776 -22.81 14.45 -33.85
N ILE A 777 -23.19 15.42 -33.01
CA ILE A 777 -24.37 15.36 -32.14
C ILE A 777 -25.66 15.53 -32.97
N SER A 778 -25.65 16.45 -33.94
CA SER A 778 -26.75 16.65 -34.89
C SER A 778 -26.80 15.60 -36.02
N GLY A 779 -25.72 14.83 -36.20
CA GLY A 779 -25.64 13.73 -37.16
C GLY A 779 -25.35 14.15 -38.60
N SER A 780 -24.88 15.39 -38.83
CA SER A 780 -24.34 15.84 -40.12
C SER A 780 -22.97 15.20 -40.41
N ASP A 781 -22.14 15.03 -39.37
CA ASP A 781 -20.88 14.30 -39.38
C ASP A 781 -21.03 12.94 -38.70
N LYS A 782 -20.28 11.94 -39.15
CA LYS A 782 -20.21 10.60 -38.55
C LYS A 782 -19.02 10.45 -37.60
N GLY A 783 -18.06 11.37 -37.66
CA GLY A 783 -16.77 11.31 -36.98
C GLY A 783 -15.88 10.18 -37.53
N GLN A 784 -14.72 10.04 -36.90
CA GLN A 784 -13.83 8.89 -37.10
C GLN A 784 -13.86 7.95 -35.90
N VAL A 785 -13.34 6.74 -36.09
CA VAL A 785 -13.17 5.73 -35.04
C VAL A 785 -11.70 5.70 -34.63
N PHE A 786 -11.43 5.87 -33.34
CA PHE A 786 -10.11 5.67 -32.75
C PHE A 786 -10.11 4.32 -32.05
N THR A 787 -9.25 3.39 -32.48
CA THR A 787 -8.98 2.15 -31.76
C THR A 787 -7.83 2.39 -30.79
N LEU A 788 -8.15 2.52 -29.50
CA LEU A 788 -7.16 2.66 -28.42
C LEU A 788 -6.60 1.28 -28.06
N LYS A 789 -5.27 1.16 -27.94
CA LYS A 789 -4.53 -0.09 -27.70
C LYS A 789 -3.36 0.11 -26.73
#